data_AF-A0A1D9P848-F1
#
_entry.id   AF-A0A1D9P848-F1
#
_cell.length_a   1.000
_cell.length_b   1.000
_cell.length_c   1.000
_cell.angle_alpha   90.00
_cell.angle_beta   90.00
_cell.angle_gamma   90.00
#
_symmetry.space_group_name_H-M   'P 1'
#
loop_
_entity.id
_entity.type
_entity.pdbx_description
1 polymer ?
#
loop_
_entity_poly.entity_id
_entity_poly.type
_entity_poly.pdbx_seq_one_letter_code
_entity_poly.pdbx_strand_id
1 'polypeptide(L)'
;MKNKMKLSIVAFIMSFVMVLPTFANNNIKLAHPGSVYLFAYTPENLSGRTGLQFAWSVDRKNWYSVGQNYNFLYSDYGRWGSQKKMIAPYLFKAVDGMWHCVWSLNDKDGTFAHAASKDLISWGRQSYPVVMKDNNCLKPIVSQNNGIFAISWKSSANATNGLFAVTTTDFVKYAATKTIQESERVDLREAVAIAGIVQNGTVNKVSWDVVNDLIKAEQLVAYKNQLNGETSKTDASRFASLKTLNATITVEASQSKKISNMLTGVFFEDINYAADGGLYAELIQNRDFEYALSDKEGHDKSWNSSKSWTIEGTQNTFNIDSISPIHENNKHYAVLKIAEVGKGFINEGFDGIALKAGEKYDFSVFVSNLAGANTKLLVRLVGENGEKYAETTINSNSVNWKKYNAVLVSNKTIADAKLEIVPQNIGSIALDMISLFPQKTFKGRKNGLRADLAQTIADIQPKFMRFPGGCVAHGDGLGNIYHWKNTIGPLESRKPQRNLWGYHQSMGLGYFEYFQFCEDMGAAPLPVVAAGVPCQNSGTGGAGQQGGIPMSEMDEYVQDVLDLIEYANGDVNTKWGKKRAEAGHPKPFNLKYVGVGNEDLITDIFEERFTMIFNAVKAKYPEITVIGTVGPFYEGTDYNEGWALADKLNIPMVDEHYYESVGWFINNQDFYDKYDRSKSKVYLGEYAAFLQGRPNNIETALAEALYLTSIERNGDVVSMASIAPMLAKEGHTQWNPDIIYFNNSEVKPTVGYQVQKMYGNNAGDVYFSNDISISDTSESVRKRIGVSVVRDSKSNDLIVKLVNMLPVSVNTQLNLKNLGVVASNASRTLLTGAPDSKTALPKTDTIAVNEEFSSELPAYSFSLIRIKTKK
;
A
#
# COMPACT_ATOMS: atom_id res chain seq x y z
N MET A 1 40.48 36.63 5.72
CA MET A 1 40.10 37.60 4.66
C MET A 1 38.58 37.58 4.56
N LYS A 2 37.84 38.33 5.39
CA LYS A 2 37.37 39.71 5.17
C LYS A 2 36.79 39.99 3.76
N ASN A 3 35.45 39.97 3.73
CA ASN A 3 34.54 41.02 3.25
C ASN A 3 34.05 41.12 1.79
N LYS A 4 32.72 41.38 1.73
CA LYS A 4 31.84 41.91 0.65
C LYS A 4 31.31 40.85 -0.33
N MET A 5 29.99 40.62 -0.46
CA MET A 5 28.94 41.60 -0.79
C MET A 5 27.57 41.23 -0.20
N LYS A 6 26.87 42.24 0.34
CA LYS A 6 25.42 42.29 0.61
C LYS A 6 24.70 42.97 -0.58
N LEU A 7 23.37 42.79 -0.63
CA LEU A 7 22.32 43.30 -1.56
C LEU A 7 22.05 42.36 -2.75
N SER A 8 20.83 41.90 -3.05
CA SER A 8 19.49 42.39 -2.70
C SER A 8 18.47 41.24 -2.62
N ILE A 9 17.60 41.36 -1.62
CA ILE A 9 16.30 40.69 -1.50
C ILE A 9 15.35 41.34 -2.51
N VAL A 10 14.86 40.58 -3.50
CA VAL A 10 13.64 40.92 -4.25
C VAL A 10 12.81 39.65 -4.43
N ALA A 11 11.72 39.62 -3.67
CA ALA A 11 10.47 38.91 -3.85
C ALA A 11 10.32 38.07 -5.14
N PHE A 12 10.33 36.74 -5.00
CA PHE A 12 9.71 35.84 -5.96
C PHE A 12 8.21 35.77 -5.62
N ILE A 13 7.45 36.79 -6.05
CA ILE A 13 6.00 36.74 -6.04
C ILE A 13 5.60 35.73 -7.11
N MET A 14 5.16 34.55 -6.65
CA MET A 14 4.46 33.55 -7.45
C MET A 14 3.21 34.22 -8.01
N SER A 15 3.33 34.72 -9.23
CA SER A 15 2.20 35.23 -10.00
C SER A 15 1.49 34.01 -10.57
N PHE A 16 0.52 33.48 -9.83
CA PHE A 16 -0.54 32.64 -10.38
C PHE A 16 -1.37 33.51 -11.33
N VAL A 17 -0.85 33.77 -12.52
CA VAL A 17 -1.68 34.24 -13.62
C VAL A 17 -2.51 33.02 -14.02
N MET A 18 -3.79 33.03 -13.64
CA MET A 18 -4.80 32.24 -14.32
C MET A 18 -4.71 32.59 -15.81
N VAL A 19 -3.96 31.80 -16.57
CA VAL A 19 -4.21 31.69 -18.00
C VAL A 19 -5.42 30.77 -18.10
N LEU A 20 -6.60 31.33 -17.84
CA LEU A 20 -7.79 30.88 -18.54
C LEU A 20 -7.39 30.90 -20.02
N PRO A 21 -7.51 29.80 -20.77
CA PRO A 21 -7.47 29.93 -22.21
C PRO A 21 -8.66 30.82 -22.56
N THR A 22 -8.39 32.08 -22.86
CA THR A 22 -9.35 32.99 -23.48
C THR A 22 -9.60 32.49 -24.88
N PHE A 23 -10.38 31.42 -25.03
CA PHE A 23 -11.15 31.16 -26.24
C PHE A 23 -12.49 31.87 -26.07
N ALA A 24 -12.45 33.20 -26.00
CA ALA A 24 -13.64 34.02 -26.18
C ALA A 24 -13.60 34.60 -27.60
N ASN A 25 -14.58 34.18 -28.40
CA ASN A 25 -14.98 34.75 -29.69
C ASN A 25 -13.93 34.77 -30.80
N ASN A 26 -13.75 33.61 -31.42
CA ASN A 26 -13.91 33.53 -32.87
C ASN A 26 -14.77 32.30 -33.16
N ASN A 27 -16.04 32.54 -33.52
CA ASN A 27 -16.93 31.56 -34.14
C ASN A 27 -16.40 31.18 -35.54
N ILE A 28 -15.21 30.60 -35.60
CA ILE A 28 -14.87 29.71 -36.71
C ILE A 28 -15.48 28.38 -36.29
N LYS A 29 -16.67 28.08 -36.82
CA LYS A 29 -17.05 26.68 -37.04
C LYS A 29 -15.87 26.09 -37.80
N LEU A 30 -14.97 25.38 -37.13
CA LEU A 30 -13.99 24.53 -37.80
C LEU A 30 -14.84 23.61 -38.67
N ALA A 31 -14.88 23.90 -39.97
CA ALA A 31 -15.60 23.08 -40.93
C ALA A 31 -15.07 21.67 -40.74
N HIS A 32 -15.97 20.72 -40.45
CA HIS A 32 -15.63 19.32 -40.20
C HIS A 32 -14.73 18.83 -41.36
N PRO A 33 -13.40 18.67 -41.16
CA PRO A 33 -12.47 18.50 -42.28
C PRO A 33 -12.61 17.13 -42.97
N GLY A 34 -13.54 16.29 -42.49
CA GLY A 34 -13.79 14.94 -42.97
C GLY A 34 -12.71 14.00 -42.46
N SER A 35 -11.49 14.18 -42.97
CA SER A 35 -10.30 13.41 -42.58
C SER A 35 -9.12 14.33 -42.22
N VAL A 36 -8.35 13.95 -41.21
CA VAL A 36 -7.14 14.63 -40.75
C VAL A 36 -5.99 13.65 -40.57
N TYR A 37 -4.78 14.17 -40.39
CA TYR A 37 -3.60 13.39 -40.02
C TYR A 37 -3.45 13.39 -38.50
N LEU A 38 -3.26 12.22 -37.92
CA LEU A 38 -2.98 12.00 -36.51
C LEU A 38 -1.55 11.48 -36.37
N PHE A 39 -0.74 12.18 -35.58
CA PHE A 39 0.63 11.83 -35.26
C PHE A 39 0.70 11.27 -33.84
N ALA A 40 1.18 10.04 -33.72
CA ALA A 40 1.33 9.32 -32.46
C ALA A 40 2.81 9.25 -32.08
N TYR A 41 3.18 9.78 -30.92
CA TYR A 41 4.58 9.94 -30.51
C TYR A 41 4.75 9.86 -29.00
N THR A 42 6.01 9.75 -28.56
CA THR A 42 6.39 9.98 -27.16
C THR A 42 7.45 11.09 -27.14
N PRO A 43 7.29 12.14 -26.31
CA PRO A 43 8.28 13.21 -26.19
C PRO A 43 9.73 12.71 -25.99
N GLU A 44 10.62 13.03 -26.93
CA GLU A 44 12.02 12.57 -26.89
C GLU A 44 12.82 13.20 -25.74
N ASN A 45 12.50 14.44 -25.38
CA ASN A 45 13.15 15.19 -24.30
C ASN A 45 12.89 14.62 -22.89
N LEU A 46 11.99 13.64 -22.77
CA LEU A 46 11.68 12.96 -21.51
C LEU A 46 12.23 11.54 -21.44
N SER A 47 13.06 11.13 -22.42
CA SER A 47 13.73 9.82 -22.45
C SER A 47 12.77 8.64 -22.25
N GLY A 48 11.57 8.74 -22.81
CA GLY A 48 10.52 7.72 -22.70
C GLY A 48 9.86 7.60 -21.31
N ARG A 49 10.13 8.49 -20.34
CA ARG A 49 9.47 8.50 -19.01
C ARG A 49 8.02 9.00 -19.04
N THR A 50 7.45 9.09 -20.23
CA THR A 50 6.08 9.54 -20.49
C THR A 50 5.42 8.53 -21.43
N GLY A 51 4.12 8.65 -21.64
CA GLY A 51 3.35 7.72 -22.47
C GLY A 51 3.21 8.12 -23.93
N LEU A 52 2.26 7.46 -24.60
CA LEU A 52 1.82 7.77 -25.95
C LEU A 52 1.00 9.06 -25.95
N GLN A 53 1.38 10.00 -26.82
CA GLN A 53 0.71 11.28 -27.01
C GLN A 53 0.27 11.43 -28.47
N PHE A 54 -0.70 12.31 -28.70
CA PHE A 54 -1.25 12.59 -30.02
C PHE A 54 -1.14 14.06 -30.40
N ALA A 55 -0.88 14.32 -31.67
CA ALA A 55 -1.06 15.62 -32.32
C ALA A 55 -1.79 15.43 -33.65
N TRP A 56 -2.49 16.45 -34.13
CA TRP A 56 -3.24 16.37 -35.39
C TRP A 56 -2.94 17.52 -36.33
N SER A 57 -3.19 17.30 -37.62
CA SER A 57 -2.98 18.29 -38.68
C SER A 57 -3.94 18.06 -39.86
N VAL A 58 -4.40 19.14 -40.48
CA VAL A 58 -5.16 19.09 -41.74
C VAL A 58 -4.25 19.07 -42.97
N ASP A 59 -3.02 19.57 -42.86
CA ASP A 59 -2.13 19.87 -43.99
C ASP A 59 -0.73 19.22 -43.88
N ARG A 60 -0.47 18.47 -42.80
CA ARG A 60 0.83 17.88 -42.40
C ARG A 60 1.93 18.90 -42.11
N LYS A 61 1.62 20.20 -42.10
CA LYS A 61 2.57 21.29 -41.84
C LYS A 61 2.33 21.90 -40.47
N ASN A 62 1.07 22.21 -40.16
CA ASN A 62 0.65 22.81 -38.91
C ASN A 62 0.08 21.72 -38.00
N TRP A 63 0.76 21.45 -36.88
CA TRP A 63 0.41 20.38 -35.96
C TRP A 63 -0.05 20.93 -34.60
N TYR A 64 -1.12 20.32 -34.07
CA TYR A 64 -1.76 20.72 -32.83
C TYR A 64 -1.80 19.52 -31.87
N SER A 65 -1.17 19.63 -30.70
CA SER A 65 -1.23 18.59 -29.68
C SER A 65 -2.67 18.39 -29.17
N VAL A 66 -3.03 17.13 -28.91
CA VAL A 66 -4.25 16.78 -28.18
C VAL A 66 -3.92 16.80 -26.69
N GLY A 67 -4.22 17.93 -26.05
CA GLY A 67 -3.81 18.21 -24.68
C GLY A 67 -2.33 18.58 -24.55
N GLN A 68 -2.00 19.35 -23.52
CA GLN A 68 -0.59 19.66 -23.22
C GLN A 68 0.03 18.53 -22.41
N ASN A 69 0.94 17.76 -23.03
CA ASN A 69 1.64 16.62 -22.40
C ASN A 69 0.71 15.53 -21.85
N TYR A 70 -0.50 15.40 -22.39
CA TYR A 70 -1.44 14.36 -21.98
C TYR A 70 -1.09 13.02 -22.61
N ASN A 71 -1.07 11.96 -21.81
CA ASN A 71 -0.70 10.62 -22.25
C ASN A 71 -1.95 9.73 -22.28
N PHE A 72 -2.13 9.01 -23.38
CA PHE A 72 -3.25 8.10 -23.60
C PHE A 72 -2.91 6.64 -23.26
N LEU A 73 -1.63 6.29 -23.26
CA LEU A 73 -1.14 4.96 -22.89
C LEU A 73 0.20 5.09 -22.15
N TYR A 74 0.33 4.44 -20.99
CA TYR A 74 1.57 4.35 -20.23
C TYR A 74 2.14 2.94 -20.31
N SER A 75 3.46 2.79 -20.16
CA SER A 75 4.09 1.49 -20.01
C SER A 75 3.97 1.01 -18.56
N ASP A 76 3.43 -0.19 -18.32
CA ASP A 76 3.36 -0.79 -16.98
C ASP A 76 4.57 -1.72 -16.67
N TYR A 77 5.48 -1.90 -17.64
CA TYR A 77 6.68 -2.74 -17.49
C TYR A 77 7.70 -2.18 -16.50
N GLY A 78 8.12 -3.02 -15.55
CA GLY A 78 9.21 -2.71 -14.64
C GLY A 78 8.84 -1.84 -13.43
N ARG A 79 9.85 -1.64 -12.57
CA ARG A 79 9.77 -0.86 -11.33
C ARG A 79 9.48 0.62 -11.61
N TRP A 80 8.69 1.24 -10.72
CA TRP A 80 8.44 2.68 -10.74
C TRP A 80 9.74 3.51 -10.80
N GLY A 81 9.68 4.61 -11.55
CA GLY A 81 10.78 5.57 -11.72
C GLY A 81 11.90 5.14 -12.67
N SER A 82 12.26 3.86 -12.72
CA SER A 82 13.44 3.38 -13.47
C SER A 82 13.12 2.74 -14.82
N GLN A 83 12.04 1.94 -14.91
CA GLN A 83 11.79 1.07 -16.07
C GLN A 83 10.44 1.23 -16.77
N LYS A 84 9.44 1.88 -16.13
CA LYS A 84 8.14 2.20 -16.76
C LYS A 84 8.30 3.28 -17.86
N LYS A 85 8.78 2.85 -19.02
CA LYS A 85 9.16 3.69 -20.16
C LYS A 85 8.50 3.24 -21.45
N MET A 86 8.20 4.21 -22.31
CA MET A 86 7.76 4.01 -23.68
C MET A 86 8.77 4.65 -24.64
N ILE A 87 9.55 3.83 -25.35
CA ILE A 87 10.59 4.32 -26.26
C ILE A 87 10.20 4.01 -27.70
N ALA A 88 10.19 5.05 -28.54
CA ALA A 88 9.96 4.96 -29.97
C ALA A 88 8.68 4.16 -30.33
N PRO A 89 7.48 4.59 -29.86
CA PRO A 89 6.24 3.89 -30.15
C PRO A 89 5.98 3.81 -31.65
N TYR A 90 5.35 2.72 -32.06
CA TYR A 90 4.89 2.47 -33.43
C TYR A 90 3.42 2.11 -33.39
N LEU A 91 2.56 3.05 -33.77
CA LEU A 91 1.11 2.90 -33.82
C LEU A 91 0.66 2.62 -35.25
N PHE A 92 -0.17 1.59 -35.42
CA PHE A 92 -0.80 1.28 -36.70
C PHE A 92 -2.23 0.77 -36.49
N LYS A 93 -3.03 0.85 -37.56
CA LYS A 93 -4.37 0.28 -37.59
C LYS A 93 -4.37 -1.03 -38.38
N ALA A 94 -4.84 -2.10 -37.76
CA ALA A 94 -5.02 -3.39 -38.41
C ALA A 94 -6.22 -3.37 -39.37
N VAL A 95 -6.27 -4.36 -40.28
CA VAL A 95 -7.33 -4.49 -41.30
C VAL A 95 -8.73 -4.64 -40.67
N ASP A 96 -8.81 -5.24 -39.49
CA ASP A 96 -10.05 -5.39 -38.71
C ASP A 96 -10.50 -4.09 -38.02
N GLY A 97 -9.71 -3.02 -38.14
CA GLY A 97 -9.97 -1.71 -37.55
C GLY A 97 -9.42 -1.52 -36.14
N MET A 98 -8.77 -2.52 -35.54
CA MET A 98 -8.12 -2.41 -34.23
C MET A 98 -6.85 -1.57 -34.32
N TRP A 99 -6.59 -0.72 -33.34
CA TRP A 99 -5.31 -0.03 -33.21
C TRP A 99 -4.36 -0.86 -32.38
N HIS A 100 -3.10 -0.91 -32.80
CA HIS A 100 -2.03 -1.61 -32.11
C HIS A 100 -0.85 -0.65 -31.95
N CYS A 101 -0.26 -0.64 -30.75
CA CYS A 101 0.95 0.09 -30.45
C CYS A 101 2.03 -0.90 -29.98
N VAL A 102 3.22 -0.82 -30.58
CA VAL A 102 4.42 -1.53 -30.09
C VAL A 102 5.52 -0.54 -29.75
N TRP A 103 6.31 -0.80 -28.72
CA TRP A 103 7.41 0.08 -28.32
C TRP A 103 8.56 -0.65 -27.64
N SER A 104 9.72 0.03 -27.59
CA SER A 104 10.89 -0.42 -26.85
C SER A 104 10.77 -0.09 -25.37
N LEU A 105 11.18 -1.02 -24.53
CA LEU A 105 11.17 -0.87 -23.07
C LEU A 105 12.44 -0.17 -22.56
N ASN A 106 13.58 -0.74 -22.91
CA ASN A 106 14.92 -0.27 -22.55
C ASN A 106 15.96 -0.82 -23.54
N ASP A 107 17.24 -0.63 -23.22
CA ASP A 107 18.39 -1.04 -24.03
C ASP A 107 18.98 -2.40 -23.62
N LYS A 108 18.31 -3.15 -22.76
CA LYS A 108 18.83 -4.40 -22.15
C LYS A 108 17.93 -5.61 -22.36
N ASP A 109 16.62 -5.40 -22.44
CA ASP A 109 15.65 -6.48 -22.39
C ASP A 109 15.22 -6.91 -23.80
N GLY A 110 15.21 -8.23 -23.97
CA GLY A 110 14.91 -8.96 -25.20
C GLY A 110 13.45 -8.97 -25.60
N THR A 111 12.77 -7.89 -25.26
CA THR A 111 11.33 -7.77 -25.15
C THR A 111 10.92 -6.41 -25.69
N PHE A 112 9.90 -6.40 -26.53
CA PHE A 112 9.14 -5.21 -26.84
C PHE A 112 7.80 -5.28 -26.12
N ALA A 113 7.14 -4.14 -26.00
CA ALA A 113 5.81 -4.07 -25.45
C ALA A 113 4.76 -3.95 -26.55
N HIS A 114 3.55 -4.42 -26.27
CA HIS A 114 2.40 -4.33 -27.14
C HIS A 114 1.14 -3.99 -26.34
N ALA A 115 0.29 -3.14 -26.90
CA ALA A 115 -1.07 -2.89 -26.42
C ALA A 115 -2.01 -2.62 -27.60
N ALA A 116 -3.30 -2.91 -27.43
CA ALA A 116 -4.32 -2.69 -28.45
C ALA A 116 -5.48 -1.83 -27.93
N SER A 117 -6.13 -1.10 -28.84
CA SER A 117 -7.26 -0.23 -28.53
C SER A 117 -8.23 -0.11 -29.71
N LYS A 118 -9.53 -0.01 -29.42
CA LYS A 118 -10.56 0.24 -30.43
C LYS A 118 -10.68 1.72 -30.80
N ASP A 119 -10.37 2.61 -29.85
CA ASP A 119 -10.72 4.04 -29.87
C ASP A 119 -9.53 4.97 -29.56
N LEU A 120 -8.33 4.42 -29.30
CA LEU A 120 -7.11 5.12 -28.88
C LEU A 120 -7.18 5.77 -27.48
N ILE A 121 -8.27 5.55 -26.74
CA ILE A 121 -8.51 6.09 -25.41
C ILE A 121 -8.48 4.95 -24.38
N SER A 122 -9.23 3.89 -24.66
CA SER A 122 -9.36 2.71 -23.83
C SER A 122 -8.43 1.62 -24.35
N TRP A 123 -7.40 1.28 -23.58
CA TRP A 123 -6.38 0.30 -23.96
C TRP A 123 -6.59 -1.03 -23.23
N GLY A 124 -6.40 -2.14 -23.95
CA GLY A 124 -6.38 -3.47 -23.37
C GLY A 124 -5.07 -3.77 -22.64
N ARG A 125 -5.01 -4.93 -21.97
CA ARG A 125 -3.83 -5.40 -21.23
C ARG A 125 -2.55 -5.36 -22.07
N GLN A 126 -1.44 -4.94 -21.45
CA GLN A 126 -0.14 -4.86 -22.11
C GLN A 126 0.52 -6.25 -22.13
N SER A 127 1.23 -6.56 -23.22
CA SER A 127 2.00 -7.80 -23.36
C SER A 127 3.47 -7.53 -23.65
N TYR A 128 4.32 -8.40 -23.12
CA TYR A 128 5.77 -8.24 -23.10
C TYR A 128 6.47 -9.53 -23.55
N PRO A 129 6.34 -9.92 -24.84
CA PRO A 129 6.90 -11.17 -25.35
C PRO A 129 8.44 -11.15 -25.31
N VAL A 130 9.02 -12.14 -24.63
CA VAL A 130 10.46 -12.41 -24.69
C VAL A 130 10.77 -13.07 -26.03
N VAL A 131 11.25 -12.27 -26.99
CA VAL A 131 11.55 -12.72 -28.36
C VAL A 131 13.05 -12.92 -28.59
N MET A 132 13.90 -12.37 -27.73
CA MET A 132 15.35 -12.51 -27.88
C MET A 132 16.08 -12.47 -26.53
N LYS A 133 16.27 -13.64 -25.92
CA LYS A 133 16.97 -13.75 -24.64
C LYS A 133 18.38 -13.13 -24.70
N ASP A 134 18.77 -12.44 -23.62
CA ASP A 134 20.10 -11.83 -23.43
C ASP A 134 20.50 -10.77 -24.48
N ASN A 135 19.51 -10.11 -25.08
CA ASN A 135 19.68 -9.03 -26.05
C ASN A 135 18.59 -7.96 -25.86
N ASN A 136 18.47 -6.98 -26.75
CA ASN A 136 17.51 -5.89 -26.68
C ASN A 136 16.57 -5.78 -27.90
N CYS A 137 15.38 -5.20 -27.67
CA CYS A 137 14.43 -4.89 -28.73
C CYS A 137 14.29 -3.38 -28.94
N LEU A 138 15.09 -2.81 -29.85
CA LEU A 138 15.10 -1.38 -30.15
C LEU A 138 14.24 -1.01 -31.35
N LYS A 139 13.44 0.04 -31.19
CA LYS A 139 12.64 0.68 -32.23
C LYS A 139 11.76 -0.32 -32.99
N PRO A 140 10.93 -1.16 -32.33
CA PRO A 140 10.09 -2.12 -33.03
C PRO A 140 9.19 -1.42 -34.06
N ILE A 141 8.91 -2.11 -35.16
CA ILE A 141 7.96 -1.70 -36.20
C ILE A 141 7.16 -2.91 -36.64
N VAL A 142 5.97 -2.68 -37.18
CA VAL A 142 5.08 -3.76 -37.64
C VAL A 142 4.76 -3.58 -39.12
N SER A 143 4.87 -4.66 -39.88
CA SER A 143 4.21 -4.80 -41.19
C SER A 143 3.11 -5.85 -41.08
N GLN A 144 2.04 -5.68 -41.85
CA GLN A 144 0.90 -6.60 -41.86
C GLN A 144 0.61 -7.10 -43.28
N ASN A 145 0.36 -8.40 -43.42
CA ASN A 145 -0.03 -9.03 -44.68
C ASN A 145 -0.95 -10.21 -44.42
N ASN A 146 -2.15 -10.22 -45.01
CA ASN A 146 -3.15 -11.30 -44.86
C ASN A 146 -3.41 -11.74 -43.41
N GLY A 147 -3.50 -10.79 -42.47
CA GLY A 147 -3.73 -11.06 -41.04
C GLY A 147 -2.51 -11.57 -40.27
N ILE A 148 -1.34 -11.65 -40.91
CA ILE A 148 -0.06 -11.95 -40.26
C ILE A 148 0.67 -10.64 -40.00
N PHE A 149 1.08 -10.43 -38.75
CA PHE A 149 1.89 -9.30 -38.33
C PHE A 149 3.36 -9.73 -38.24
N ALA A 150 4.23 -9.06 -38.97
CA ALA A 150 5.68 -9.20 -38.85
C ALA A 150 6.22 -8.02 -38.03
N ILE A 151 6.69 -8.30 -36.82
CA ILE A 151 7.29 -7.32 -35.93
C ILE A 151 8.80 -7.42 -36.11
N SER A 152 9.45 -6.32 -36.49
CA SER A 152 10.90 -6.27 -36.62
C SER A 152 11.53 -5.19 -35.72
N TRP A 153 12.73 -5.45 -35.21
CA TRP A 153 13.47 -4.52 -34.35
C TRP A 153 14.95 -4.48 -34.72
N LYS A 154 15.62 -3.44 -34.22
CA LYS A 154 17.08 -3.34 -34.22
C LYS A 154 17.58 -3.88 -32.89
N SER A 155 18.72 -4.57 -32.91
CA SER A 155 19.44 -4.93 -31.69
C SER A 155 20.86 -4.39 -31.75
N SER A 156 21.35 -3.94 -30.58
CA SER A 156 22.69 -3.38 -30.43
C SER A 156 23.47 -3.91 -29.23
N ALA A 157 23.02 -5.00 -28.59
CA ALA A 157 23.68 -5.55 -27.40
C ALA A 157 24.73 -6.63 -27.73
N ASN A 158 25.93 -6.45 -27.15
CA ASN A 158 27.04 -7.35 -26.80
C ASN A 158 27.49 -8.55 -27.67
N ALA A 159 26.85 -8.91 -28.78
CA ALA A 159 27.39 -9.84 -29.79
C ALA A 159 26.53 -9.97 -31.07
N THR A 160 25.26 -9.57 -31.03
CA THR A 160 24.27 -9.83 -32.11
C THR A 160 23.71 -8.52 -32.66
N ASN A 161 24.59 -7.65 -33.17
CA ASN A 161 24.15 -6.46 -33.89
C ASN A 161 23.46 -6.88 -35.19
N GLY A 162 22.22 -6.46 -35.37
CA GLY A 162 21.46 -6.85 -36.55
C GLY A 162 20.00 -6.44 -36.51
N LEU A 163 19.29 -6.87 -37.53
CA LEU A 163 17.85 -6.73 -37.65
C LEU A 163 17.22 -8.09 -37.47
N PHE A 164 16.15 -8.10 -36.68
CA PHE A 164 15.45 -9.33 -36.34
C PHE A 164 13.96 -9.13 -36.50
N ALA A 165 13.25 -10.24 -36.70
CA ALA A 165 11.80 -10.24 -36.76
C ALA A 165 11.17 -11.50 -36.16
N VAL A 166 9.95 -11.34 -35.69
CA VAL A 166 9.00 -12.42 -35.37
C VAL A 166 7.72 -12.21 -36.13
N THR A 167 6.93 -13.27 -36.26
CA THR A 167 5.57 -13.18 -36.79
C THR A 167 4.55 -13.63 -35.75
N THR A 168 3.37 -13.04 -35.79
CA THR A 168 2.22 -13.39 -34.95
C THR A 168 0.93 -13.17 -35.74
N THR A 169 -0.14 -13.79 -35.29
CA THR A 169 -1.51 -13.58 -35.80
C THR A 169 -2.43 -13.00 -34.74
N ASP A 170 -2.01 -13.00 -33.47
CA ASP A 170 -2.86 -12.68 -32.32
C ASP A 170 -2.17 -11.80 -31.25
N PHE A 171 -0.88 -11.48 -31.40
CA PHE A 171 -0.06 -10.79 -30.39
C PHE A 171 0.02 -11.50 -29.03
N VAL A 172 -0.29 -12.79 -29.01
CA VAL A 172 -0.17 -13.69 -27.86
C VAL A 172 0.92 -14.73 -28.15
N LYS A 173 0.88 -15.33 -29.33
CA LYS A 173 1.83 -16.35 -29.78
C LYS A 173 2.74 -15.80 -30.87
N TYR A 174 4.03 -16.01 -30.69
CA TYR A 174 5.06 -15.53 -31.61
C TYR A 174 5.83 -16.70 -32.21
N ALA A 175 6.09 -16.64 -33.51
CA ALA A 175 7.02 -17.54 -34.18
C ALA A 175 8.46 -17.29 -33.68
N ALA A 176 9.35 -18.25 -33.97
CA ALA A 176 10.77 -18.10 -33.64
C ALA A 176 11.39 -16.86 -34.31
N THR A 177 12.26 -16.20 -33.58
CA THR A 177 13.00 -15.03 -34.06
C THR A 177 13.94 -15.40 -35.21
N LYS A 178 13.92 -14.58 -36.26
CA LYS A 178 14.80 -14.71 -37.43
C LYS A 178 15.58 -13.41 -37.68
N THR A 179 16.78 -13.54 -38.24
CA THR A 179 17.53 -12.41 -38.80
C THR A 179 16.91 -11.98 -40.13
N ILE A 180 16.86 -10.68 -40.39
CA ILE A 180 16.35 -10.10 -41.64
C ILE A 180 17.35 -9.09 -42.23
N GLN A 181 17.16 -8.72 -43.51
CA GLN A 181 17.90 -7.65 -44.18
C GLN A 181 17.19 -6.30 -44.02
N GLU A 182 17.91 -5.17 -44.17
CA GLU A 182 17.33 -3.82 -44.06
C GLU A 182 16.21 -3.60 -45.10
N SER A 183 16.31 -4.24 -46.28
CA SER A 183 15.26 -4.18 -47.31
C SER A 183 13.92 -4.78 -46.89
N GLU A 184 13.89 -5.63 -45.85
CA GLU A 184 12.68 -6.24 -45.30
C GLU A 184 12.03 -5.37 -44.21
N ARG A 185 12.64 -4.23 -43.87
CA ARG A 185 12.25 -3.37 -42.76
C ARG A 185 11.89 -1.98 -43.27
N VAL A 186 10.61 -1.60 -43.18
CA VAL A 186 10.12 -0.27 -43.60
C VAL A 186 9.63 0.52 -42.39
N ASP A 187 10.47 1.41 -41.89
CA ASP A 187 10.14 2.27 -40.75
C ASP A 187 9.29 3.46 -41.22
N LEU A 188 8.00 3.44 -40.89
CA LEU A 188 7.04 4.50 -41.27
C LEU A 188 6.98 5.65 -40.26
N ARG A 189 7.93 5.72 -39.32
CA ARG A 189 8.01 6.86 -38.42
C ARG A 189 8.51 8.10 -39.16
N GLU A 190 7.91 9.24 -38.84
CA GLU A 190 8.22 10.54 -39.40
C GLU A 190 8.67 11.50 -38.28
N ALA A 191 9.53 12.45 -38.65
CA ALA A 191 9.93 13.54 -37.79
C ALA A 191 8.96 14.72 -37.96
N VAL A 192 8.27 15.09 -36.89
CA VAL A 192 7.25 16.15 -36.89
C VAL A 192 7.58 17.18 -35.81
N ALA A 193 7.58 18.46 -36.17
CA ALA A 193 7.78 19.55 -35.22
C ALA A 193 6.46 19.90 -34.51
N ILE A 194 6.41 19.69 -33.20
CA ILE A 194 5.29 20.04 -32.33
C ILE A 194 5.75 21.18 -31.40
N ALA A 195 5.12 22.35 -31.50
CA ALA A 195 5.52 23.55 -30.75
C ALA A 195 7.04 23.86 -30.83
N GLY A 196 7.66 23.60 -31.99
CA GLY A 196 9.09 23.82 -32.24
C GLY A 196 10.02 22.70 -31.77
N ILE A 197 9.51 21.63 -31.13
CA ILE A 197 10.28 20.46 -30.74
C ILE A 197 10.03 19.34 -31.76
N VAL A 198 11.10 18.83 -32.39
CA VAL A 198 11.00 17.69 -33.30
C VAL A 198 10.76 16.42 -32.48
N GLN A 199 9.71 15.70 -32.86
CA GLN A 199 9.32 14.43 -32.27
C GLN A 199 9.31 13.36 -33.36
N ASN A 200 9.59 12.11 -32.99
CA ASN A 200 9.52 10.96 -33.90
C ASN A 200 8.33 10.06 -33.53
N GLY A 201 7.56 9.66 -34.53
CA GLY A 201 6.32 8.92 -34.32
C GLY A 201 5.67 8.51 -35.63
N THR A 202 4.48 7.91 -35.58
CA THR A 202 3.76 7.44 -36.77
C THR A 202 2.65 8.40 -37.15
N VAL A 203 2.42 8.60 -38.45
CA VAL A 203 1.33 9.45 -38.97
C VAL A 203 0.26 8.57 -39.62
N ASN A 204 -0.98 8.66 -39.14
CA ASN A 204 -2.13 7.94 -39.65
C ASN A 204 -3.22 8.91 -40.11
N LYS A 205 -3.86 8.64 -41.25
CA LYS A 205 -5.02 9.43 -41.70
C LYS A 205 -6.28 8.88 -41.05
N VAL A 206 -7.03 9.72 -40.33
CA VAL A 206 -8.21 9.34 -39.54
C VAL A 206 -9.39 10.28 -39.83
N SER A 207 -10.61 9.89 -39.43
CA SER A 207 -11.73 10.84 -39.44
C SER A 207 -11.53 11.91 -38.35
N TRP A 208 -12.14 13.08 -38.55
CA TRP A 208 -12.13 14.13 -37.53
C TRP A 208 -12.72 13.65 -36.19
N ASP A 209 -13.73 12.78 -36.22
CA ASP A 209 -14.38 12.25 -35.01
C ASP A 209 -13.40 11.58 -34.05
N VAL A 210 -12.42 10.82 -34.57
CA VAL A 210 -11.38 10.19 -33.73
C VAL A 210 -10.59 11.26 -32.96
N VAL A 211 -10.18 12.34 -33.63
CA VAL A 211 -9.44 13.44 -32.97
C VAL A 211 -10.32 14.18 -31.99
N ASN A 212 -11.59 14.43 -32.35
CA ASN A 212 -12.56 15.08 -31.49
C ASN A 212 -12.79 14.28 -30.19
N ASP A 213 -12.86 12.95 -30.27
CA ASP A 213 -13.04 12.10 -29.10
C ASP A 213 -11.79 12.04 -28.23
N LEU A 214 -10.58 12.04 -28.82
CA LEU A 214 -9.33 12.20 -28.05
C LEU A 214 -9.28 13.55 -27.31
N ILE A 215 -9.71 14.65 -27.96
CA ILE A 215 -9.80 15.97 -27.32
C ILE A 215 -10.79 15.96 -26.17
N LYS A 216 -11.98 15.36 -26.34
CA LYS A 216 -12.97 15.25 -25.25
C LYS A 216 -12.46 14.41 -24.08
N ALA A 217 -11.77 13.31 -24.35
CA ALA A 217 -11.19 12.46 -23.32
C ALA A 217 -10.16 13.24 -22.48
N GLU A 218 -9.27 13.98 -23.14
CA GLU A 218 -8.31 14.84 -22.45
C GLU A 218 -8.98 15.96 -21.65
N GLN A 219 -9.96 16.65 -22.23
CA GLN A 219 -10.70 17.72 -21.55
C GLN A 219 -11.45 17.21 -20.31
N LEU A 220 -12.01 16.00 -20.38
CA LEU A 220 -12.65 15.36 -19.22
C LEU A 220 -11.65 15.11 -18.10
N VAL A 221 -10.46 14.59 -18.42
CA VAL A 221 -9.41 14.37 -17.41
C VAL A 221 -8.88 15.70 -16.87
N ALA A 222 -8.68 16.71 -17.70
CA ALA A 222 -8.27 18.05 -17.27
C ALA A 222 -9.30 18.66 -16.30
N TYR A 223 -10.59 18.52 -16.60
CA TYR A 223 -11.69 18.95 -15.73
C TYR A 223 -11.70 18.19 -14.40
N LYS A 224 -11.57 16.85 -14.43
CA LYS A 224 -11.43 16.03 -13.22
C LYS A 224 -10.23 16.47 -12.37
N ASN A 225 -9.07 16.71 -12.99
CA ASN A 225 -7.86 17.17 -12.30
C ASN A 225 -8.05 18.54 -11.64
N GLN A 226 -8.82 19.44 -12.26
CA GLN A 226 -9.17 20.72 -11.65
C GLN A 226 -10.03 20.53 -10.39
N LEU A 227 -11.03 19.66 -10.43
CA LEU A 227 -11.87 19.32 -9.27
C LEU A 227 -11.07 18.62 -8.17
N ASN A 228 -10.22 17.67 -8.54
CA ASN A 228 -9.36 16.93 -7.62
C ASN A 228 -8.32 17.84 -6.95
N GLY A 229 -7.87 18.89 -7.65
CA GLY A 229 -6.98 19.91 -7.11
C GLY A 229 -7.61 20.87 -6.09
N GLU A 230 -8.91 20.76 -5.78
CA GLU A 230 -9.56 21.59 -4.77
C GLU A 230 -9.01 21.33 -3.37
N THR A 231 -8.69 22.42 -2.66
CA THR A 231 -8.23 22.39 -1.26
C THR A 231 -8.81 23.56 -0.46
N SER A 232 -8.74 23.47 0.87
CA SER A 232 -9.21 24.48 1.82
C SER A 232 -8.46 25.81 1.70
N LYS A 233 -7.25 25.82 1.12
CA LYS A 233 -6.46 27.04 0.86
C LYS A 233 -7.20 28.06 0.00
N THR A 234 -8.16 27.61 -0.79
CA THR A 234 -8.98 28.45 -1.68
C THR A 234 -10.37 28.75 -1.11
N ASP A 235 -10.70 28.27 0.09
CA ASP A 235 -12.04 28.45 0.67
C ASP A 235 -12.35 29.91 0.98
N ALA A 236 -11.36 30.69 1.42
CA ALA A 236 -11.54 32.12 1.70
C ALA A 236 -12.03 32.91 0.47
N SER A 237 -11.64 32.51 -0.74
CA SER A 237 -12.14 33.11 -1.98
C SER A 237 -13.39 32.39 -2.50
N ARG A 238 -13.40 31.06 -2.51
CA ARG A 238 -14.51 30.21 -3.00
C ARG A 238 -15.81 30.49 -2.23
N PHE A 239 -15.72 30.76 -0.93
CA PHE A 239 -16.85 30.93 -0.03
C PHE A 239 -16.87 32.32 0.64
N ALA A 240 -16.28 33.35 0.01
CA ALA A 240 -16.19 34.69 0.57
C ALA A 240 -17.54 35.32 0.96
N SER A 241 -18.62 34.97 0.24
CA SER A 241 -19.99 35.43 0.51
C SER A 241 -20.81 34.49 1.40
N LEU A 242 -20.26 33.31 1.73
CA LEU A 242 -20.98 32.29 2.49
C LEU A 242 -21.11 32.73 3.95
N LYS A 243 -22.31 32.63 4.49
CA LYS A 243 -22.60 32.86 5.91
C LYS A 243 -23.02 31.55 6.55
N THR A 244 -23.23 31.55 7.87
CA THR A 244 -23.82 30.41 8.57
C THR A 244 -25.05 29.89 7.80
N LEU A 245 -25.03 28.60 7.52
CA LEU A 245 -26.07 27.93 6.74
C LEU A 245 -27.11 27.30 7.66
N ASN A 246 -28.31 27.11 7.14
CA ASN A 246 -29.31 26.24 7.78
C ASN A 246 -29.46 24.98 6.93
N ALA A 247 -29.45 23.83 7.56
CA ALA A 247 -29.68 22.55 6.92
C ALA A 247 -30.78 21.78 7.65
N THR A 248 -31.79 21.30 6.92
CA THR A 248 -32.79 20.36 7.46
C THR A 248 -32.44 18.97 6.97
N ILE A 249 -32.25 18.03 7.90
CA ILE A 249 -31.92 16.63 7.64
C ILE A 249 -33.14 15.80 8.02
N THR A 250 -33.77 15.16 7.04
CA THR A 250 -34.91 14.26 7.25
C THR A 250 -34.48 12.83 7.03
N VAL A 251 -34.67 11.97 8.03
CA VAL A 251 -34.33 10.56 7.93
C VAL A 251 -35.59 9.75 7.67
N GLU A 252 -35.58 8.99 6.59
CA GLU A 252 -36.73 8.22 6.13
C GLU A 252 -36.77 6.85 6.81
N ALA A 253 -37.48 6.75 7.93
CA ALA A 253 -37.52 5.52 8.75
C ALA A 253 -37.97 4.26 7.98
N SER A 254 -38.83 4.41 6.96
CA SER A 254 -39.28 3.32 6.10
C SER A 254 -38.27 2.94 5.02
N GLN A 255 -37.26 3.78 4.74
CA GLN A 255 -36.22 3.52 3.75
C GLN A 255 -34.91 3.18 4.47
N SER A 256 -34.78 1.90 4.84
CA SER A 256 -33.56 1.38 5.44
C SER A 256 -33.02 0.19 4.67
N LYS A 257 -31.72 -0.05 4.80
CA LYS A 257 -31.07 -1.24 4.25
C LYS A 257 -30.04 -1.81 5.20
N LYS A 258 -29.86 -3.12 5.13
CA LYS A 258 -28.80 -3.80 5.87
C LYS A 258 -27.45 -3.46 5.22
N ILE A 259 -26.48 -3.11 6.05
CA ILE A 259 -25.10 -2.87 5.63
C ILE A 259 -24.16 -3.83 6.36
N SER A 260 -22.94 -3.97 5.85
CA SER A 260 -21.94 -4.82 6.45
C SER A 260 -21.59 -4.37 7.87
N ASN A 261 -21.54 -5.33 8.80
CA ASN A 261 -21.00 -5.11 10.15
C ASN A 261 -19.47 -5.24 10.21
N MET A 262 -18.81 -5.37 9.06
CA MET A 262 -17.36 -5.51 8.90
C MET A 262 -16.70 -4.26 8.32
N LEU A 263 -17.44 -3.15 8.14
CA LEU A 263 -16.99 -1.98 7.38
C LEU A 263 -15.61 -1.43 7.82
N THR A 264 -15.38 -1.20 9.12
CA THR A 264 -14.12 -0.59 9.59
C THR A 264 -13.13 -1.66 10.05
N GLY A 265 -12.04 -1.84 9.31
CA GLY A 265 -10.90 -2.67 9.70
C GLY A 265 -9.58 -1.90 9.70
N VAL A 266 -8.48 -2.64 9.82
CA VAL A 266 -7.11 -2.09 9.74
C VAL A 266 -6.27 -2.88 8.75
N PHE A 267 -5.36 -2.17 8.10
CA PHE A 267 -4.35 -2.72 7.20
C PHE A 267 -3.01 -2.78 7.93
N PHE A 268 -2.29 -3.89 7.80
CA PHE A 268 -0.92 -4.01 8.26
C PHE A 268 -0.03 -4.62 7.19
N GLU A 269 0.98 -3.86 6.79
CA GLU A 269 2.18 -4.37 6.17
C GLU A 269 3.41 -3.91 6.96
N ASP A 270 4.49 -4.67 6.85
CA ASP A 270 5.78 -4.25 7.40
C ASP A 270 6.42 -3.23 6.44
N ILE A 271 5.94 -1.99 6.52
CA ILE A 271 6.49 -0.78 5.91
C ILE A 271 6.83 0.21 7.04
N ASN A 272 7.76 1.13 6.84
CA ASN A 272 8.08 2.19 7.80
C ASN A 272 8.52 1.66 9.19
N TYR A 273 9.16 0.48 9.23
CA TYR A 273 9.54 -0.24 10.45
C TYR A 273 8.32 -0.60 11.31
N ALA A 274 7.19 -0.92 10.68
CA ALA A 274 5.93 -1.24 11.35
C ALA A 274 6.00 -2.55 12.17
N ALA A 275 6.77 -3.56 11.73
CA ALA A 275 6.94 -4.81 12.49
C ALA A 275 8.18 -4.77 13.39
N ASP A 276 9.37 -5.05 12.82
CA ASP A 276 10.65 -5.08 13.55
C ASP A 276 11.08 -3.65 13.95
N GLY A 277 11.26 -3.43 15.26
CA GLY A 277 11.46 -2.10 15.83
C GLY A 277 10.16 -1.30 16.03
N GLY A 278 9.01 -1.89 15.70
CA GLY A 278 7.68 -1.30 15.78
C GLY A 278 6.71 -2.12 16.63
N LEU A 279 5.69 -2.69 15.97
CA LEU A 279 4.62 -3.45 16.62
C LEU A 279 5.14 -4.75 17.26
N TYR A 280 6.17 -5.39 16.69
CA TYR A 280 6.83 -6.53 17.32
C TYR A 280 7.71 -6.07 18.48
N ALA A 281 7.56 -6.68 19.67
CA ALA A 281 8.17 -6.14 20.89
C ALA A 281 9.66 -6.47 21.11
N GLU A 282 10.33 -7.10 20.13
CA GLU A 282 11.78 -7.35 20.21
C GLU A 282 12.56 -6.04 20.27
N LEU A 283 13.49 -5.94 21.22
CA LEU A 283 14.29 -4.73 21.42
C LEU A 283 15.68 -4.83 20.81
N ILE A 284 16.14 -6.03 20.45
CA ILE A 284 17.45 -6.28 19.84
C ILE A 284 17.35 -6.25 18.31
N GLN A 285 18.05 -5.31 17.70
CA GLN A 285 18.18 -5.24 16.25
C GLN A 285 19.24 -6.23 15.77
N ASN A 286 18.96 -6.93 14.66
CA ASN A 286 19.86 -7.95 14.10
C ASN A 286 20.25 -9.03 15.13
N ARG A 287 19.24 -9.59 15.80
CA ARG A 287 19.40 -10.52 16.94
C ARG A 287 20.05 -11.87 16.61
N ASP A 288 20.02 -12.24 15.33
CA ASP A 288 20.41 -13.52 14.74
C ASP A 288 21.47 -13.36 13.64
N PHE A 289 22.01 -12.14 13.48
CA PHE A 289 23.11 -11.85 12.56
C PHE A 289 22.80 -12.12 11.06
N GLU A 290 21.52 -12.18 10.69
CA GLU A 290 21.09 -12.49 9.32
C GLU A 290 20.98 -11.28 8.38
N TYR A 291 21.32 -10.08 8.86
CA TYR A 291 21.29 -8.88 8.03
C TYR A 291 22.28 -8.99 6.86
N ALA A 292 21.84 -8.61 5.67
CA ALA A 292 22.63 -8.73 4.45
C ALA A 292 22.62 -7.43 3.63
N LEU A 293 23.71 -7.14 2.92
CA LEU A 293 23.81 -5.93 2.09
C LEU A 293 22.66 -5.83 1.07
N SER A 294 22.16 -6.98 0.61
CA SER A 294 21.01 -7.08 -0.28
C SER A 294 19.74 -6.45 0.29
N ASP A 295 19.54 -6.47 1.61
CA ASP A 295 18.36 -5.87 2.27
C ASP A 295 18.20 -4.39 1.94
N LYS A 296 19.32 -3.69 1.71
CA LYS A 296 19.40 -2.28 1.33
C LYS A 296 19.87 -2.07 -0.11
N GLU A 297 19.82 -3.10 -0.95
CA GLU A 297 20.32 -3.09 -2.33
C GLU A 297 21.80 -2.63 -2.44
N GLY A 298 22.58 -2.83 -1.37
CA GLY A 298 23.98 -2.40 -1.27
C GLY A 298 24.19 -0.89 -1.07
N HIS A 299 23.13 -0.09 -0.93
CA HIS A 299 23.22 1.35 -0.70
C HIS A 299 23.83 1.70 0.67
N ASP A 300 23.57 0.86 1.68
CA ASP A 300 24.18 0.96 3.00
C ASP A 300 25.16 -0.20 3.21
N LYS A 301 26.46 0.12 3.18
CA LYS A 301 27.55 -0.85 3.38
C LYS A 301 27.65 -1.36 4.81
N SER A 302 27.04 -0.66 5.77
CA SER A 302 27.00 -1.08 7.17
C SER A 302 25.90 -2.10 7.44
N TRP A 303 24.98 -2.31 6.49
CA TRP A 303 23.87 -3.25 6.62
C TRP A 303 24.32 -4.69 6.31
N ASN A 304 24.97 -5.33 7.26
CA ASN A 304 25.48 -6.70 7.15
C ASN A 304 25.31 -7.43 8.50
N SER A 305 25.78 -8.67 8.59
CA SER A 305 25.63 -9.51 9.79
C SER A 305 26.15 -8.89 11.09
N SER A 306 27.06 -7.90 11.04
CA SER A 306 27.55 -7.18 12.22
C SER A 306 26.76 -5.90 12.54
N LYS A 307 25.74 -5.55 11.75
CA LYS A 307 24.94 -4.33 11.97
C LYS A 307 24.38 -4.33 13.39
N SER A 308 24.44 -3.16 14.02
CA SER A 308 23.97 -2.89 15.38
C SER A 308 24.78 -3.54 16.50
N TRP A 309 25.84 -4.30 16.18
CA TRP A 309 26.72 -4.96 17.15
C TRP A 309 28.14 -4.40 17.15
N THR A 310 28.71 -4.21 18.34
CA THR A 310 30.12 -3.85 18.52
C THR A 310 30.74 -4.65 19.65
N ILE A 311 32.06 -4.84 19.60
CA ILE A 311 32.83 -5.45 20.68
C ILE A 311 33.86 -4.44 21.21
N GLU A 312 33.99 -4.37 22.53
CA GLU A 312 35.00 -3.58 23.20
C GLU A 312 36.28 -4.38 23.49
N GLY A 313 37.38 -3.66 23.72
CA GLY A 313 38.71 -4.25 23.94
C GLY A 313 39.49 -4.34 22.63
N THR A 314 40.72 -3.83 22.62
CA THR A 314 41.55 -3.77 21.41
C THR A 314 42.14 -5.13 21.01
N GLN A 315 42.14 -6.09 21.93
CA GLN A 315 42.59 -7.47 21.72
C GLN A 315 41.44 -8.47 21.58
N ASN A 316 40.19 -8.03 21.79
CA ASN A 316 39.01 -8.85 21.58
C ASN A 316 38.59 -8.83 20.12
N THR A 317 38.02 -9.93 19.62
CA THR A 317 37.53 -10.01 18.24
C THR A 317 36.10 -10.52 18.19
N PHE A 318 35.30 -9.93 17.30
CA PHE A 318 33.97 -10.37 16.93
C PHE A 318 33.99 -10.73 15.45
N ASN A 319 33.68 -12.00 15.14
CA ASN A 319 33.53 -12.48 13.77
C ASN A 319 32.17 -13.16 13.61
N ILE A 320 31.72 -13.28 12.37
CA ILE A 320 30.54 -14.06 12.01
C ILE A 320 30.99 -15.39 11.43
N ASP A 321 30.38 -16.47 11.89
CA ASP A 321 30.58 -17.82 11.36
C ASP A 321 29.22 -18.43 10.98
N SER A 322 29.26 -19.47 10.14
CA SER A 322 28.06 -20.15 9.62
C SER A 322 28.23 -21.67 9.44
N ILE A 323 29.31 -22.24 9.95
CA ILE A 323 29.63 -23.66 9.75
C ILE A 323 28.77 -24.58 10.64
N SER A 324 28.46 -24.15 11.86
CA SER A 324 27.70 -24.97 12.82
C SER A 324 26.59 -24.15 13.48
N PRO A 325 25.58 -23.70 12.71
CA PRO A 325 24.50 -22.88 13.23
C PRO A 325 23.55 -23.66 14.14
N ILE A 326 22.71 -22.95 14.88
CA ILE A 326 21.60 -23.55 15.64
C ILE A 326 20.60 -24.22 14.71
N HIS A 327 20.38 -23.59 13.55
CA HIS A 327 19.43 -24.05 12.55
C HIS A 327 19.89 -23.64 11.14
N GLU A 328 19.56 -24.42 10.11
CA GLU A 328 20.00 -24.15 8.74
C GLU A 328 19.35 -22.92 8.08
N ASN A 329 18.23 -22.44 8.63
CA ASN A 329 17.53 -21.24 8.15
C ASN A 329 18.13 -19.94 8.68
N ASN A 330 18.81 -20.00 9.85
CA ASN A 330 19.52 -18.88 10.47
C ASN A 330 20.97 -19.34 10.67
N LYS A 331 21.77 -19.16 9.62
CA LYS A 331 23.12 -19.72 9.52
C LYS A 331 24.15 -18.90 10.27
N HIS A 332 23.96 -17.61 10.44
CA HIS A 332 24.97 -16.71 10.96
C HIS A 332 24.93 -16.65 12.48
N TYR A 333 26.09 -16.66 13.11
CA TYR A 333 26.22 -16.45 14.55
C TYR A 333 27.50 -15.70 14.89
N ALA A 334 27.50 -15.02 16.04
CA ALA A 334 28.67 -14.31 16.53
C ALA A 334 29.67 -15.28 17.17
N VAL A 335 30.94 -15.17 16.80
CA VAL A 335 32.08 -15.80 17.49
C VAL A 335 32.92 -14.71 18.14
N LEU A 336 32.95 -14.71 19.46
CA LEU A 336 33.73 -13.78 20.25
C LEU A 336 35.00 -14.48 20.75
N LYS A 337 36.16 -13.89 20.49
CA LYS A 337 37.43 -14.27 21.11
C LYS A 337 37.81 -13.21 22.13
N ILE A 338 37.89 -13.62 23.38
CA ILE A 338 38.10 -12.75 24.53
C ILE A 338 39.54 -12.92 25.02
N ALA A 339 40.31 -11.85 24.91
CA ALA A 339 41.65 -11.71 25.48
C ALA A 339 41.66 -10.68 26.64
N GLU A 340 40.77 -9.69 26.60
CA GLU A 340 40.54 -8.69 27.64
C GLU A 340 39.19 -8.92 28.31
N VAL A 341 39.22 -9.33 29.58
CA VAL A 341 38.02 -9.54 30.40
C VAL A 341 37.44 -8.20 30.84
N GLY A 342 36.11 -8.14 31.01
CA GLY A 342 35.42 -6.94 31.49
C GLY A 342 35.06 -5.95 30.40
N LYS A 343 35.13 -6.37 29.13
CA LYS A 343 34.77 -5.60 27.93
C LYS A 343 33.47 -6.14 27.32
N GLY A 344 32.58 -5.24 26.90
CA GLY A 344 31.24 -5.60 26.42
C GLY A 344 31.17 -6.01 24.95
N PHE A 345 30.25 -6.92 24.65
CA PHE A 345 29.63 -7.08 23.34
C PHE A 345 28.26 -6.40 23.37
N ILE A 346 28.09 -5.36 22.56
CA ILE A 346 27.05 -4.34 22.73
C ILE A 346 26.10 -4.36 21.54
N ASN A 347 24.79 -4.29 21.80
CA ASN A 347 23.77 -4.02 20.79
C ASN A 347 23.09 -2.67 21.04
N GLU A 348 22.94 -1.86 19.99
CA GLU A 348 22.32 -0.54 20.07
C GLU A 348 20.79 -0.54 20.07
N GLY A 349 20.14 -1.67 19.76
CA GLY A 349 18.68 -1.74 19.54
C GLY A 349 18.25 -0.98 18.29
N PHE A 350 16.93 -0.73 18.16
CA PHE A 350 16.37 0.05 17.05
C PHE A 350 16.44 1.56 17.35
N ASP A 351 17.63 2.15 17.14
CA ASP A 351 17.99 3.52 17.56
C ASP A 351 17.95 3.72 19.09
N GLY A 352 18.27 2.67 19.84
CA GLY A 352 18.19 2.65 21.31
C GLY A 352 17.14 1.68 21.84
N ILE A 353 17.28 1.33 23.11
CA ILE A 353 16.36 0.44 23.84
C ILE A 353 15.60 1.26 24.87
N ALA A 354 14.28 1.35 24.71
CA ALA A 354 13.42 2.01 25.69
C ALA A 354 13.15 1.09 26.89
N LEU A 355 13.41 1.62 28.09
CA LEU A 355 13.21 0.96 29.37
C LEU A 355 12.26 1.78 30.25
N LYS A 356 11.57 1.09 31.16
CA LYS A 356 10.71 1.68 32.18
C LYS A 356 11.14 1.21 33.56
N ALA A 357 11.27 2.14 34.50
CA ALA A 357 11.67 1.83 35.87
C ALA A 357 10.70 0.82 36.51
N GLY A 358 11.26 -0.19 37.17
CA GLY A 358 10.54 -1.28 37.81
C GLY A 358 10.00 -2.37 36.86
N GLU A 359 10.09 -2.18 35.54
CA GLU A 359 9.64 -3.19 34.57
C GLU A 359 10.67 -4.29 34.36
N LYS A 360 10.17 -5.45 33.97
CA LYS A 360 10.94 -6.68 33.76
C LYS A 360 11.11 -6.96 32.28
N TYR A 361 12.30 -7.39 31.91
CA TYR A 361 12.69 -7.71 30.55
C TYR A 361 13.28 -9.13 30.53
N ASP A 362 12.71 -9.98 29.68
CA ASP A 362 13.18 -11.34 29.46
C ASP A 362 14.33 -11.30 28.46
N PHE A 363 15.52 -11.63 28.96
CA PHE A 363 16.70 -11.81 28.13
C PHE A 363 16.88 -13.29 27.81
N SER A 364 17.21 -13.60 26.55
CA SER A 364 17.66 -14.94 26.18
C SER A 364 18.80 -14.91 25.16
N VAL A 365 19.63 -15.95 25.18
CA VAL A 365 20.75 -16.12 24.26
C VAL A 365 21.05 -17.60 24.13
N PHE A 366 21.40 -18.05 22.92
CA PHE A 366 22.03 -19.35 22.73
C PHE A 366 23.54 -19.19 22.81
N VAL A 367 24.19 -20.10 23.55
CA VAL A 367 25.65 -20.06 23.77
C VAL A 367 26.26 -21.42 23.46
N SER A 368 27.39 -21.40 22.78
CA SER A 368 28.33 -22.54 22.67
C SER A 368 29.73 -22.11 23.15
N ASN A 369 30.25 -22.80 24.18
CA ASN A 369 31.58 -22.54 24.74
C ASN A 369 32.67 -23.23 23.91
N LEU A 370 33.15 -22.57 22.84
CA LEU A 370 34.12 -23.14 21.90
C LEU A 370 35.47 -23.51 22.56
N ALA A 371 35.87 -22.81 23.63
CA ALA A 371 37.08 -23.13 24.39
C ALA A 371 36.93 -24.31 25.37
N GLY A 372 35.74 -24.92 25.48
CA GLY A 372 35.47 -26.03 26.39
C GLY A 372 35.26 -25.63 27.86
N ALA A 373 35.69 -24.44 28.27
CA ALA A 373 35.50 -23.91 29.62
C ALA A 373 34.10 -23.33 29.82
N ASN A 374 33.58 -23.41 31.05
CA ASN A 374 32.37 -22.70 31.44
C ASN A 374 32.63 -21.18 31.39
N THR A 375 31.71 -20.42 30.82
CA THR A 375 31.85 -18.96 30.71
C THR A 375 30.76 -18.28 31.54
N LYS A 376 31.17 -17.37 32.41
CA LYS A 376 30.24 -16.47 33.08
C LYS A 376 30.00 -15.25 32.18
N LEU A 377 28.74 -14.97 31.87
CA LEU A 377 28.30 -13.81 31.10
C LEU A 377 27.60 -12.84 32.06
N LEU A 378 28.09 -11.61 32.13
CA LEU A 378 27.40 -10.52 32.81
C LEU A 378 26.56 -9.77 31.77
N VAL A 379 25.24 -9.75 31.96
CA VAL A 379 24.30 -9.14 31.01
C VAL A 379 23.74 -7.89 31.65
N ARG A 380 23.82 -6.76 30.94
CA ARG A 380 23.45 -5.45 31.46
C ARG A 380 22.64 -4.65 30.45
N LEU A 381 21.85 -3.74 30.99
CA LEU A 381 21.28 -2.62 30.24
C LEU A 381 21.98 -1.35 30.69
N VAL A 382 22.61 -0.64 29.75
CA VAL A 382 23.50 0.48 30.05
C VAL A 382 23.14 1.73 29.26
N GLY A 383 23.44 2.91 29.81
CA GLY A 383 23.41 4.18 29.08
C GLY A 383 24.72 4.49 28.38
N GLU A 384 24.77 5.59 27.63
CA GLU A 384 25.94 5.99 26.85
C GLU A 384 27.23 6.16 27.68
N ASN A 385 27.10 6.58 28.94
CA ASN A 385 28.22 6.78 29.86
C ASN A 385 28.54 5.54 30.73
N GLY A 386 27.99 4.36 30.41
CA GLY A 386 28.14 3.13 31.19
C GLY A 386 27.30 3.09 32.49
N GLU A 387 26.35 4.02 32.65
CA GLU A 387 25.36 3.97 33.75
C GLU A 387 24.53 2.68 33.63
N LYS A 388 24.41 1.91 34.72
CA LYS A 388 23.74 0.61 34.71
C LYS A 388 22.28 0.71 35.12
N TYR A 389 21.38 0.33 34.22
CA TYR A 389 19.93 0.32 34.44
C TYR A 389 19.43 -1.04 34.93
N ALA A 390 20.06 -2.12 34.49
CA ALA A 390 19.80 -3.47 34.98
C ALA A 390 21.07 -4.32 34.80
N GLU A 391 21.22 -5.35 35.63
CA GLU A 391 22.33 -6.29 35.55
C GLU A 391 21.89 -7.68 36.03
N THR A 392 22.36 -8.72 35.36
CA THR A 392 22.19 -10.12 35.76
C THR A 392 23.35 -10.97 35.26
N THR A 393 23.43 -12.23 35.71
CA THR A 393 24.49 -13.16 35.32
C THR A 393 23.91 -14.43 34.74
N ILE A 394 24.54 -14.94 33.67
CA ILE A 394 24.33 -16.27 33.12
C ILE A 394 25.63 -17.07 33.23
N ASN A 395 25.53 -18.32 33.65
CA ASN A 395 26.66 -19.26 33.64
C ASN A 395 26.44 -20.28 32.52
N SER A 396 27.18 -20.14 31.40
CA SER A 396 27.12 -21.10 30.30
C SER A 396 28.04 -22.29 30.57
N ASN A 397 27.56 -23.49 30.28
CA ASN A 397 28.26 -24.73 30.64
C ASN A 397 28.21 -25.82 29.55
N SER A 398 28.03 -25.43 28.29
CA SER A 398 27.95 -26.39 27.19
C SER A 398 28.81 -25.97 26.01
N VAL A 399 29.45 -26.95 25.38
CA VAL A 399 30.14 -26.82 24.08
C VAL A 399 29.19 -27.00 22.89
N ASN A 400 27.97 -27.46 23.15
CA ASN A 400 26.89 -27.49 22.16
C ASN A 400 25.98 -26.28 22.38
N TRP A 401 25.27 -25.87 21.34
CA TRP A 401 24.27 -24.81 21.44
C TRP A 401 23.25 -25.11 22.54
N LYS A 402 23.12 -24.18 23.47
CA LYS A 402 22.13 -24.23 24.54
C LYS A 402 21.56 -22.85 24.80
N LYS A 403 20.24 -22.77 24.92
CA LYS A 403 19.54 -21.53 25.28
C LYS A 403 19.67 -21.27 26.78
N TYR A 404 20.01 -20.03 27.13
CA TYR A 404 20.00 -19.50 28.48
C TYR A 404 19.02 -18.33 28.55
N ASN A 405 18.37 -18.19 29.70
CA ASN A 405 17.39 -17.13 29.94
C ASN A 405 17.72 -16.42 31.24
N ALA A 406 17.44 -15.12 31.32
CA ALA A 406 17.52 -14.33 32.53
C ALA A 406 16.44 -13.24 32.51
N VAL A 407 16.14 -12.66 33.68
CA VAL A 407 15.25 -11.52 33.79
C VAL A 407 16.05 -10.32 34.29
N LEU A 408 15.94 -9.21 33.56
CA LEU A 408 16.49 -7.91 33.94
C LEU A 408 15.35 -7.05 34.49
N VAL A 409 15.60 -6.34 35.59
CA VAL A 409 14.65 -5.36 36.14
C VAL A 409 15.28 -3.98 35.99
N SER A 410 14.67 -3.11 35.18
CA SER A 410 15.22 -1.77 34.98
C SER A 410 14.99 -0.91 36.24
N ASN A 411 15.99 -0.20 36.70
CA ASN A 411 15.87 0.79 37.77
C ASN A 411 15.51 2.20 37.25
N LYS A 412 15.44 2.40 35.93
CA LYS A 412 15.26 3.71 35.29
C LYS A 412 14.32 3.66 34.09
N THR A 413 13.62 4.77 33.87
CA THR A 413 12.89 5.02 32.61
C THR A 413 13.78 5.83 31.68
N ILE A 414 14.09 5.30 30.50
CA ILE A 414 15.03 5.87 29.53
C ILE A 414 14.69 5.36 28.13
N ALA A 415 15.05 6.07 27.06
CA ALA A 415 14.65 5.74 25.68
C ALA A 415 15.74 5.07 24.84
N ASP A 416 17.00 5.22 25.25
CA ASP A 416 18.20 5.00 24.45
C ASP A 416 19.25 4.12 25.14
N ALA A 417 18.79 3.18 25.99
CA ALA A 417 19.70 2.19 26.58
C ALA A 417 20.30 1.27 25.51
N LYS A 418 21.35 0.54 25.89
CA LYS A 418 22.01 -0.50 25.08
C LYS A 418 22.07 -1.79 25.86
N LEU A 419 22.05 -2.92 25.15
CA LEU A 419 22.35 -4.22 25.73
C LEU A 419 23.86 -4.40 25.75
N GLU A 420 24.42 -4.82 26.89
CA GLU A 420 25.83 -5.16 27.05
C GLU A 420 25.96 -6.60 27.59
N ILE A 421 26.67 -7.47 26.86
CA ILE A 421 27.03 -8.82 27.29
C ILE A 421 28.54 -8.85 27.53
N VAL A 422 28.98 -9.08 28.76
CA VAL A 422 30.40 -9.05 29.16
C VAL A 422 30.87 -10.46 29.56
N PRO A 423 31.60 -11.17 28.70
CA PRO A 423 32.26 -12.42 29.06
C PRO A 423 33.30 -12.18 30.17
N GLN A 424 33.27 -13.02 31.21
CA GLN A 424 34.13 -12.88 32.39
C GLN A 424 35.37 -13.78 32.35
N ASN A 425 35.63 -14.45 31.22
CA ASN A 425 36.73 -15.40 31.05
C ASN A 425 37.42 -15.19 29.71
N ILE A 426 38.74 -15.42 29.67
CA ILE A 426 39.51 -15.51 28.43
C ILE A 426 39.10 -16.79 27.71
N GLY A 427 38.94 -16.73 26.39
CA GLY A 427 38.56 -17.87 25.56
C GLY A 427 37.69 -17.47 24.38
N SER A 428 37.15 -18.47 23.70
CA SER A 428 36.22 -18.28 22.57
C SER A 428 34.83 -18.79 22.92
N ILE A 429 33.81 -18.00 22.61
CA ILE A 429 32.40 -18.34 22.75
C ILE A 429 31.65 -17.99 21.46
N ALA A 430 30.62 -18.77 21.14
CA ALA A 430 29.66 -18.44 20.09
C ALA A 430 28.31 -18.03 20.71
N LEU A 431 27.69 -16.99 20.17
CA LEU A 431 26.41 -16.43 20.61
C LEU A 431 25.47 -16.29 19.41
N ASP A 432 24.19 -16.61 19.61
CA ASP A 432 23.17 -16.50 18.58
C ASP A 432 21.77 -16.32 19.20
N MET A 433 20.81 -15.86 18.40
CA MET A 433 19.40 -15.62 18.77
C MET A 433 19.28 -14.83 20.08
N ILE A 434 19.99 -13.70 20.16
CA ILE A 434 20.05 -12.85 21.35
C ILE A 434 18.81 -11.96 21.41
N SER A 435 17.97 -12.15 22.41
CA SER A 435 16.68 -11.49 22.47
C SER A 435 16.49 -10.76 23.80
N LEU A 436 15.82 -9.60 23.76
CA LEU A 436 15.39 -8.85 24.93
C LEU A 436 13.94 -8.41 24.72
N PHE A 437 13.02 -9.02 25.46
CA PHE A 437 11.59 -8.73 25.36
C PHE A 437 11.07 -8.08 26.64
N PRO A 438 10.21 -7.05 26.56
CA PRO A 438 9.47 -6.60 27.74
C PRO A 438 8.48 -7.69 28.18
N GLN A 439 8.36 -7.95 29.49
CA GLN A 439 7.32 -8.86 30.00
C GLN A 439 5.90 -8.27 29.84
N LYS A 440 5.79 -6.93 29.76
CA LYS A 440 4.53 -6.23 29.54
C LYS A 440 4.23 -6.04 28.04
N THR A 441 4.05 -7.15 27.33
CA THR A 441 3.49 -7.13 25.97
C THR A 441 1.97 -6.96 26.00
N PHE A 442 1.38 -6.64 24.86
CA PHE A 442 -0.08 -6.61 24.71
C PHE A 442 -0.69 -7.95 25.14
N LYS A 443 -1.65 -7.90 26.08
CA LYS A 443 -2.27 -9.07 26.71
C LYS A 443 -1.29 -10.08 27.35
N GLY A 444 -0.04 -9.70 27.60
CA GLY A 444 0.98 -10.57 28.20
C GLY A 444 1.40 -11.75 27.31
N ARG A 445 1.24 -11.64 25.99
CA ARG A 445 1.65 -12.67 25.04
C ARG A 445 3.17 -12.79 24.98
N LYS A 446 3.72 -14.01 25.13
CA LYS A 446 5.13 -14.28 24.83
C LYS A 446 5.39 -14.08 23.33
N ASN A 447 6.58 -13.60 22.96
CA ASN A 447 6.88 -13.21 21.58
C ASN A 447 5.86 -12.19 21.01
N GLY A 448 5.22 -11.43 21.91
CA GLY A 448 4.04 -10.65 21.59
C GLY A 448 4.34 -9.26 21.06
N LEU A 449 3.31 -8.42 21.09
CA LEU A 449 3.33 -7.10 20.51
C LEU A 449 3.63 -6.01 21.53
N ARG A 450 4.21 -4.92 21.05
CA ARG A 450 4.48 -3.70 21.83
C ARG A 450 3.14 -3.12 22.32
N ALA A 451 2.99 -3.04 23.64
CA ALA A 451 1.67 -2.90 24.27
C ALA A 451 0.94 -1.59 23.94
N ASP A 452 1.65 -0.46 23.88
CA ASP A 452 1.09 0.86 23.57
C ASP A 452 0.62 0.97 22.11
N LEU A 453 1.43 0.49 21.15
CA LEU A 453 1.05 0.43 19.73
C LEU A 453 -0.13 -0.51 19.51
N ALA A 454 -0.06 -1.74 20.01
CA ALA A 454 -1.13 -2.72 19.87
C ALA A 454 -2.43 -2.24 20.51
N GLN A 455 -2.38 -1.58 21.68
CA GLN A 455 -3.55 -0.98 22.31
C GLN A 455 -4.10 0.18 21.47
N THR A 456 -3.25 1.02 20.89
CA THR A 456 -3.67 2.13 20.02
C THR A 456 -4.43 1.60 18.80
N ILE A 457 -4.01 0.48 18.21
CA ILE A 457 -4.74 -0.18 17.11
C ILE A 457 -6.05 -0.77 17.63
N ALA A 458 -6.02 -1.51 18.75
CA ALA A 458 -7.21 -2.12 19.35
C ALA A 458 -8.29 -1.11 19.74
N ASP A 459 -7.89 0.10 20.11
CA ASP A 459 -8.76 1.23 20.46
C ASP A 459 -9.64 1.75 19.30
N ILE A 460 -9.28 1.41 18.05
CA ILE A 460 -10.14 1.64 16.87
C ILE A 460 -11.34 0.68 16.90
N GLN A 461 -11.23 -0.46 17.59
CA GLN A 461 -12.14 -1.60 17.54
C GLN A 461 -12.36 -2.14 16.11
N PRO A 462 -11.27 -2.45 15.38
CA PRO A 462 -11.38 -2.92 14.00
C PRO A 462 -12.13 -4.25 13.93
N LYS A 463 -12.94 -4.42 12.88
CA LYS A 463 -13.71 -5.64 12.62
C LYS A 463 -12.88 -6.73 11.96
N PHE A 464 -11.84 -6.34 11.25
CA PHE A 464 -10.88 -7.25 10.63
C PHE A 464 -9.50 -6.59 10.58
N MET A 465 -8.46 -7.41 10.36
CA MET A 465 -7.10 -6.96 10.10
C MET A 465 -6.57 -7.66 8.84
N ARG A 466 -6.10 -6.88 7.86
CA ARG A 466 -5.39 -7.37 6.68
C ARG A 466 -3.89 -7.52 6.98
N PHE A 467 -3.29 -8.66 6.62
CA PHE A 467 -1.88 -9.02 6.87
C PHE A 467 -1.42 -10.09 5.86
N PRO A 468 -0.13 -10.23 5.50
CA PRO A 468 0.99 -9.34 5.78
C PRO A 468 0.96 -8.08 4.92
N GLY A 469 -0.11 -7.90 4.12
CA GLY A 469 -0.49 -6.63 3.49
C GLY A 469 0.47 -6.11 2.41
N GLY A 470 -0.13 -5.43 1.45
CA GLY A 470 0.54 -4.66 0.41
C GLY A 470 1.56 -5.43 -0.41
N CYS A 471 2.56 -4.68 -0.86
CA CYS A 471 3.63 -5.17 -1.71
C CYS A 471 4.44 -6.32 -1.07
N VAL A 472 4.47 -6.40 0.27
CA VAL A 472 5.21 -7.43 1.02
C VAL A 472 4.68 -8.85 0.73
N ALA A 473 3.37 -9.02 0.52
CA ALA A 473 2.78 -10.37 0.33
C ALA A 473 3.29 -11.10 -0.93
N HIS A 474 3.44 -10.37 -2.04
CA HIS A 474 3.87 -10.88 -3.35
C HIS A 474 5.35 -10.62 -3.67
N GLY A 475 6.05 -9.80 -2.87
CA GLY A 475 7.51 -9.76 -2.81
C GLY A 475 8.23 -9.07 -3.98
N ASP A 476 9.52 -8.80 -3.79
CA ASP A 476 10.40 -8.27 -4.83
C ASP A 476 10.94 -9.42 -5.69
N GLY A 477 10.07 -9.97 -6.53
CA GLY A 477 10.31 -11.16 -7.33
C GLY A 477 9.87 -12.45 -6.62
N LEU A 478 9.78 -13.54 -7.38
CA LEU A 478 9.21 -14.81 -6.88
C LEU A 478 9.97 -15.39 -5.68
N GLY A 479 11.29 -15.21 -5.63
CA GLY A 479 12.13 -15.69 -4.52
C GLY A 479 11.96 -14.91 -3.21
N ASN A 480 11.19 -13.81 -3.23
CA ASN A 480 10.92 -12.95 -2.07
C ASN A 480 9.42 -12.88 -1.74
N ILE A 481 8.59 -13.79 -2.29
CA ILE A 481 7.19 -13.94 -1.88
C ILE A 481 7.11 -14.25 -0.39
N TYR A 482 6.11 -13.70 0.29
CA TYR A 482 5.90 -13.94 1.72
C TYR A 482 5.33 -15.34 1.97
N HIS A 483 6.19 -16.28 2.36
CA HIS A 483 5.78 -17.64 2.69
C HIS A 483 5.39 -17.75 4.16
N TRP A 484 4.10 -17.96 4.44
CA TRP A 484 3.57 -18.01 5.81
C TRP A 484 4.24 -19.10 6.67
N LYS A 485 4.60 -20.25 6.08
CA LYS A 485 5.29 -21.36 6.77
C LYS A 485 6.64 -20.97 7.34
N ASN A 486 7.32 -19.99 6.73
CA ASN A 486 8.61 -19.49 7.21
C ASN A 486 8.49 -18.67 8.50
N THR A 487 7.26 -18.36 8.93
CA THR A 487 6.97 -17.42 10.02
C THR A 487 6.41 -18.08 11.28
N ILE A 488 6.26 -19.41 11.27
CA ILE A 488 5.72 -20.18 12.40
C ILE A 488 6.78 -21.10 12.99
N GLY A 489 6.53 -21.59 14.21
CA GLY A 489 7.46 -22.45 14.94
C GLY A 489 8.50 -21.67 15.75
N PRO A 490 9.50 -22.38 16.32
CA PRO A 490 10.59 -21.77 17.09
C PRO A 490 11.30 -20.68 16.29
N LEU A 491 11.66 -19.57 16.94
CA LEU A 491 12.24 -18.40 16.29
C LEU A 491 13.51 -18.74 15.50
N GLU A 492 14.39 -19.56 16.08
CA GLU A 492 15.62 -20.03 15.45
C GLU A 492 15.39 -20.87 14.19
N SER A 493 14.17 -21.38 13.97
CA SER A 493 13.81 -22.15 12.77
C SER A 493 13.10 -21.33 11.70
N ARG A 494 12.66 -20.10 12.03
CA ARG A 494 12.01 -19.19 11.08
C ARG A 494 13.02 -18.72 10.04
N LYS A 495 12.56 -18.46 8.82
CA LYS A 495 13.45 -18.03 7.72
C LYS A 495 13.26 -16.54 7.49
N PRO A 496 14.21 -15.68 7.91
CA PRO A 496 14.13 -14.26 7.66
C PRO A 496 14.27 -13.96 6.16
N GLN A 497 13.88 -12.75 5.77
CA GLN A 497 14.06 -12.29 4.40
C GLN A 497 14.23 -10.78 4.34
N ARG A 498 14.74 -10.32 3.20
CA ARG A 498 14.69 -8.91 2.83
C ARG A 498 13.24 -8.43 2.77
N ASN A 499 13.00 -7.25 3.35
CA ASN A 499 11.79 -6.47 3.18
C ASN A 499 11.83 -5.71 1.84
N LEU A 500 10.75 -5.74 1.07
CA LEU A 500 10.60 -4.97 -0.18
C LEU A 500 10.79 -3.45 0.03
N TRP A 501 10.49 -2.93 1.22
CA TRP A 501 10.67 -1.54 1.62
C TRP A 501 12.11 -1.19 2.03
N GLY A 502 13.07 -2.07 1.73
CA GLY A 502 14.49 -1.80 1.85
C GLY A 502 14.99 -1.87 3.30
N TYR A 503 14.67 -2.95 4.01
CA TYR A 503 15.27 -3.32 5.30
C TYR A 503 15.12 -4.84 5.52
N HIS A 504 15.42 -5.34 6.72
CA HIS A 504 15.40 -6.77 7.06
C HIS A 504 14.12 -7.17 7.79
N GLN A 505 13.60 -8.37 7.53
CA GLN A 505 12.45 -8.95 8.26
C GLN A 505 12.89 -10.20 9.02
N SER A 506 12.80 -10.15 10.35
CA SER A 506 13.18 -11.25 11.24
C SER A 506 12.21 -12.44 11.22
N MET A 507 11.00 -12.23 10.70
CA MET A 507 9.84 -13.14 10.83
C MET A 507 9.45 -13.44 12.29
N GLY A 508 9.87 -12.59 13.24
CA GLY A 508 9.48 -12.70 14.64
C GLY A 508 7.99 -12.39 14.88
N LEU A 509 7.44 -11.42 14.14
CA LEU A 509 6.00 -11.22 13.98
C LEU A 509 5.52 -12.00 12.75
N GLY A 510 5.06 -13.23 12.98
CA GLY A 510 4.58 -14.12 11.93
C GLY A 510 3.07 -14.34 11.97
N TYR A 511 2.61 -15.33 11.21
CA TYR A 511 1.19 -15.66 11.10
C TYR A 511 0.55 -16.07 12.44
N PHE A 512 1.28 -16.77 13.31
CA PHE A 512 0.74 -17.14 14.64
C PHE A 512 0.49 -15.89 15.51
N GLU A 513 1.47 -14.99 15.60
CA GLU A 513 1.33 -13.76 16.37
C GLU A 513 0.23 -12.84 15.79
N TYR A 514 0.12 -12.76 14.47
CA TYR A 514 -0.95 -12.06 13.76
C TYR A 514 -2.34 -12.62 14.10
N PHE A 515 -2.55 -13.94 13.98
CA PHE A 515 -3.84 -14.56 14.32
C PHE A 515 -4.18 -14.34 15.79
N GLN A 516 -3.20 -14.47 16.69
CA GLN A 516 -3.40 -14.24 18.11
C GLN A 516 -3.79 -12.79 18.41
N PHE A 517 -3.22 -11.83 17.69
CA PHE A 517 -3.56 -10.41 17.83
C PHE A 517 -4.96 -10.10 17.33
N CYS A 518 -5.39 -10.70 16.22
CA CYS A 518 -6.76 -10.61 15.74
C CYS A 518 -7.76 -11.06 16.81
N GLU A 519 -7.53 -12.21 17.44
CA GLU A 519 -8.35 -12.69 18.56
C GLU A 519 -8.35 -11.73 19.75
N ASP A 520 -7.17 -11.21 20.13
CA ASP A 520 -7.01 -10.31 21.27
C ASP A 520 -7.73 -8.96 21.10
N MET A 521 -7.93 -8.53 19.85
CA MET A 521 -8.73 -7.35 19.49
C MET A 521 -10.20 -7.66 19.23
N GLY A 522 -10.57 -8.93 19.01
CA GLY A 522 -11.88 -9.33 18.53
C GLY A 522 -12.12 -9.03 17.05
N ALA A 523 -11.05 -8.97 16.25
CA ALA A 523 -11.07 -8.75 14.80
C ALA A 523 -10.99 -10.08 14.04
N ALA A 524 -11.62 -10.15 12.87
CA ALA A 524 -11.44 -11.28 11.95
C ALA A 524 -10.09 -11.18 11.23
N PRO A 525 -9.33 -12.28 11.11
CA PRO A 525 -8.14 -12.27 10.27
C PRO A 525 -8.51 -12.27 8.78
N LEU A 526 -7.82 -11.43 8.00
CA LEU A 526 -7.77 -11.41 6.54
C LEU A 526 -6.31 -11.59 6.05
N PRO A 527 -5.77 -12.82 6.04
CA PRO A 527 -4.47 -13.10 5.44
C PRO A 527 -4.51 -12.90 3.92
N VAL A 528 -3.46 -12.30 3.36
CA VAL A 528 -3.25 -12.07 1.93
C VAL A 528 -2.07 -12.91 1.44
N VAL A 529 -2.27 -13.68 0.38
CA VAL A 529 -1.24 -14.47 -0.29
C VAL A 529 -1.03 -13.98 -1.72
N ALA A 530 0.17 -14.16 -2.27
CA ALA A 530 0.42 -13.81 -3.67
C ALA A 530 -0.48 -14.63 -4.61
N ALA A 531 -0.91 -14.05 -5.73
CA ALA A 531 -1.66 -14.77 -6.78
C ALA A 531 -0.74 -15.63 -7.68
N GLY A 532 0.43 -16.04 -7.19
CA GLY A 532 1.46 -16.75 -7.95
C GLY A 532 2.26 -15.87 -8.92
N VAL A 533 2.19 -14.54 -8.77
CA VAL A 533 2.96 -13.55 -9.53
C VAL A 533 3.69 -12.61 -8.56
N PRO A 534 4.82 -11.98 -8.96
CA PRO A 534 5.52 -11.03 -8.10
C PRO A 534 4.86 -9.65 -8.13
N CYS A 535 5.32 -8.73 -7.28
CA CYS A 535 4.80 -7.36 -7.28
C CYS A 535 4.97 -6.64 -8.62
N GLN A 536 3.97 -5.83 -9.03
CA GLN A 536 4.07 -4.96 -10.22
C GLN A 536 5.22 -3.95 -10.13
N ASN A 537 5.71 -3.68 -8.92
CA ASN A 537 6.88 -2.85 -8.65
C ASN A 537 8.17 -3.62 -8.38
N SER A 538 8.19 -4.94 -8.58
CA SER A 538 9.37 -5.77 -8.41
C SER A 538 10.56 -5.22 -9.20
N GLY A 539 11.66 -4.93 -8.50
CA GLY A 539 12.95 -4.57 -9.06
C GLY A 539 13.79 -5.80 -9.43
N THR A 540 13.55 -6.96 -8.82
CA THR A 540 14.23 -8.21 -9.16
C THR A 540 13.92 -8.59 -10.61
N GLY A 541 14.97 -8.75 -11.41
CA GLY A 541 14.88 -8.99 -12.85
C GLY A 541 14.50 -7.76 -13.69
N GLY A 542 14.22 -6.61 -13.07
CA GLY A 542 13.94 -5.32 -13.72
C GLY A 542 12.57 -5.21 -14.42
N ALA A 543 11.86 -6.32 -14.59
CA ALA A 543 10.67 -6.41 -15.42
C ALA A 543 9.34 -6.10 -14.69
N GLY A 544 9.33 -5.98 -13.35
CA GLY A 544 8.09 -5.79 -12.58
C GLY A 544 7.33 -7.11 -12.45
N GLN A 545 5.99 -7.09 -12.58
CA GLN A 545 5.15 -8.29 -12.56
C GLN A 545 5.20 -9.01 -13.91
N GLN A 546 6.37 -9.54 -14.26
CA GLN A 546 6.54 -10.36 -15.46
C GLN A 546 6.95 -11.78 -15.07
N GLY A 547 6.26 -12.74 -15.66
CA GLY A 547 6.32 -14.14 -15.23
C GLY A 547 5.47 -14.41 -13.99
N GLY A 548 5.59 -15.63 -13.48
CA GLY A 548 4.89 -16.12 -12.31
C GLY A 548 5.51 -17.43 -11.87
N ILE A 549 5.08 -17.97 -10.73
CA ILE A 549 5.50 -19.29 -10.24
C ILE A 549 5.39 -20.29 -11.40
N PRO A 550 6.46 -21.04 -11.73
CA PRO A 550 6.44 -22.00 -12.82
C PRO A 550 5.23 -22.93 -12.72
N MET A 551 4.60 -23.26 -13.84
CA MET A 551 3.37 -24.08 -13.80
C MET A 551 3.59 -25.45 -13.13
N SER A 552 4.80 -26.01 -13.23
CA SER A 552 5.21 -27.24 -12.54
C SER A 552 5.26 -27.12 -11.00
N GLU A 553 5.32 -25.90 -10.46
CA GLU A 553 5.39 -25.59 -9.03
C GLU A 553 4.05 -25.04 -8.49
N MET A 554 3.10 -24.73 -9.38
CA MET A 554 1.82 -24.14 -8.99
C MET A 554 0.98 -25.06 -8.09
N ASP A 555 1.03 -26.38 -8.28
CA ASP A 555 0.30 -27.32 -7.41
C ASP A 555 0.81 -27.27 -5.96
N GLU A 556 2.13 -27.13 -5.78
CA GLU A 556 2.74 -26.98 -4.45
C GLU A 556 2.32 -25.65 -3.82
N TYR A 557 2.31 -24.56 -4.58
CA TYR A 557 1.88 -23.26 -4.08
C TYR A 557 0.39 -23.22 -3.75
N VAL A 558 -0.47 -23.83 -4.59
CA VAL A 558 -1.90 -23.99 -4.29
C VAL A 558 -2.08 -24.77 -2.98
N GLN A 559 -1.32 -25.85 -2.79
CA GLN A 559 -1.33 -26.61 -1.54
C GLN A 559 -0.86 -25.76 -0.35
N ASP A 560 0.12 -24.87 -0.53
CA ASP A 560 0.58 -23.92 0.49
C ASP A 560 -0.54 -23.00 1.00
N VAL A 561 -1.40 -22.51 0.09
CA VAL A 561 -2.57 -21.70 0.44
C VAL A 561 -3.63 -22.53 1.17
N LEU A 562 -3.88 -23.77 0.74
CA LEU A 562 -4.82 -24.68 1.42
C LEU A 562 -4.32 -25.09 2.81
N ASP A 563 -3.00 -25.20 2.97
CA ASP A 563 -2.32 -25.50 4.23
C ASP A 563 -2.46 -24.34 5.23
N LEU A 564 -2.42 -23.08 4.77
CA LEU A 564 -2.69 -21.91 5.62
C LEU A 564 -4.11 -21.96 6.21
N ILE A 565 -5.11 -22.32 5.39
CA ILE A 565 -6.49 -22.48 5.85
C ILE A 565 -6.59 -23.64 6.85
N GLU A 566 -5.93 -24.78 6.59
CA GLU A 566 -5.89 -25.90 7.54
C GLU A 566 -5.17 -25.54 8.85
N TYR A 567 -4.10 -24.74 8.79
CA TYR A 567 -3.42 -24.24 9.98
C TYR A 567 -4.38 -23.41 10.84
N ALA A 568 -5.14 -22.51 10.23
CA ALA A 568 -6.06 -21.65 10.95
C ALA A 568 -7.29 -22.40 11.50
N ASN A 569 -7.88 -23.31 10.71
CA ASN A 569 -9.19 -23.89 11.00
C ASN A 569 -9.21 -25.40 11.27
N GLY A 570 -8.18 -26.13 10.85
CA GLY A 570 -8.14 -27.59 10.90
C GLY A 570 -8.19 -28.16 12.31
N ASP A 571 -8.72 -29.38 12.43
CA ASP A 571 -8.71 -30.16 13.66
C ASP A 571 -7.28 -30.47 14.13
N VAL A 572 -7.08 -30.64 15.43
CA VAL A 572 -5.76 -30.92 16.01
C VAL A 572 -5.11 -32.21 15.49
N ASN A 573 -5.86 -33.10 14.84
CA ASN A 573 -5.35 -34.32 14.23
C ASN A 573 -4.93 -34.14 12.75
N THR A 574 -5.23 -33.01 12.12
CA THR A 574 -4.71 -32.70 10.78
C THR A 574 -3.26 -32.24 10.88
N LYS A 575 -2.53 -32.25 9.76
CA LYS A 575 -1.11 -31.89 9.74
C LYS A 575 -0.89 -30.48 10.27
N TRP A 576 -1.66 -29.51 9.78
CA TRP A 576 -1.47 -28.11 10.14
C TRP A 576 -2.25 -27.69 11.38
N GLY A 577 -3.40 -28.31 11.67
CA GLY A 577 -4.08 -28.12 12.95
C GLY A 577 -3.25 -28.61 14.13
N LYS A 578 -2.50 -29.71 13.96
CA LYS A 578 -1.49 -30.17 14.95
C LYS A 578 -0.39 -29.13 15.17
N LYS A 579 0.14 -28.52 14.11
CA LYS A 579 1.18 -27.48 14.20
C LYS A 579 0.68 -26.25 14.97
N ARG A 580 -0.57 -25.84 14.75
CA ARG A 580 -1.22 -24.76 15.52
C ARG A 580 -1.34 -25.14 17.01
N ALA A 581 -1.78 -26.37 17.30
CA ALA A 581 -1.89 -26.89 18.66
C ALA A 581 -0.53 -26.97 19.38
N GLU A 582 0.53 -27.45 18.70
CA GLU A 582 1.91 -27.50 19.20
C GLU A 582 2.45 -26.10 19.53
N ALA A 583 2.04 -25.06 18.77
CA ALA A 583 2.37 -23.67 19.07
C ALA A 583 1.61 -23.10 20.30
N GLY A 584 0.74 -23.89 20.92
CA GLY A 584 0.00 -23.52 22.13
C GLY A 584 -1.45 -23.08 21.89
N HIS A 585 -1.98 -23.22 20.67
CA HIS A 585 -3.35 -22.83 20.33
C HIS A 585 -4.13 -23.97 19.67
N PRO A 586 -4.71 -24.89 20.46
CA PRO A 586 -5.43 -26.04 19.89
C PRO A 586 -6.76 -25.66 19.22
N LYS A 587 -7.38 -24.53 19.58
CA LYS A 587 -8.67 -24.13 19.03
C LYS A 587 -8.48 -23.50 17.63
N PRO A 588 -9.45 -23.64 16.71
CA PRO A 588 -9.44 -22.89 15.45
C PRO A 588 -9.44 -21.37 15.68
N PHE A 589 -8.74 -20.62 14.80
CA PHE A 589 -8.81 -19.16 14.74
C PHE A 589 -10.08 -18.62 14.06
N ASN A 590 -10.91 -19.53 13.50
CA ASN A 590 -12.16 -19.19 12.81
C ASN A 590 -11.93 -18.24 11.61
N LEU A 591 -10.96 -18.57 10.77
CA LEU A 591 -10.67 -17.87 9.52
C LEU A 591 -11.88 -17.94 8.59
N LYS A 592 -12.27 -16.78 8.04
CA LYS A 592 -13.42 -16.64 7.12
C LYS A 592 -13.04 -16.07 5.76
N TYR A 593 -11.92 -15.36 5.68
CA TYR A 593 -11.52 -14.60 4.50
C TYR A 593 -10.07 -14.92 4.14
N VAL A 594 -9.77 -14.99 2.85
CA VAL A 594 -8.39 -15.06 2.33
C VAL A 594 -8.30 -14.12 1.14
N GLY A 595 -7.37 -13.18 1.17
CA GLY A 595 -7.03 -12.36 0.01
C GLY A 595 -6.06 -13.12 -0.89
N VAL A 596 -6.30 -13.12 -2.21
CA VAL A 596 -5.40 -13.73 -3.20
C VAL A 596 -5.04 -12.66 -4.22
N GLY A 597 -3.78 -12.25 -4.20
CA GLY A 597 -3.28 -11.11 -4.98
C GLY A 597 -3.34 -9.78 -4.22
N ASN A 598 -2.66 -8.78 -4.75
CA ASN A 598 -2.58 -7.41 -4.25
C ASN A 598 -2.12 -6.48 -5.38
N GLU A 599 -2.90 -5.45 -5.73
CA GLU A 599 -2.49 -4.43 -6.73
C GLU A 599 -1.87 -5.01 -8.02
N ASP A 600 -2.32 -6.21 -8.43
CA ASP A 600 -1.65 -6.95 -9.49
C ASP A 600 -2.06 -6.41 -10.87
N LEU A 601 -1.13 -6.43 -11.82
CA LEU A 601 -1.48 -6.30 -13.23
C LEU A 601 -2.33 -7.52 -13.63
N ILE A 602 -3.49 -7.30 -14.25
CA ILE A 602 -4.44 -8.37 -14.61
C ILE A 602 -4.05 -8.97 -15.97
N THR A 603 -2.88 -9.59 -15.99
CA THR A 603 -2.30 -10.28 -17.15
C THR A 603 -2.86 -11.70 -17.29
N ASP A 604 -2.65 -12.33 -18.46
CA ASP A 604 -3.00 -13.74 -18.68
C ASP A 604 -2.31 -14.67 -17.66
N ILE A 605 -1.07 -14.35 -17.29
CA ILE A 605 -0.26 -15.10 -16.32
C ILE A 605 -0.87 -15.03 -14.92
N PHE A 606 -1.34 -13.83 -14.52
CA PHE A 606 -2.05 -13.62 -13.26
C PHE A 606 -3.38 -14.37 -13.28
N GLU A 607 -4.20 -14.18 -14.32
CA GLU A 607 -5.53 -14.77 -14.44
C GLU A 607 -5.48 -16.29 -14.33
N GLU A 608 -4.54 -16.95 -15.03
CA GLU A 608 -4.33 -18.40 -14.98
C GLU A 608 -4.08 -18.89 -13.55
N ARG A 609 -3.15 -18.25 -12.83
CA ARG A 609 -2.72 -18.67 -11.48
C ARG A 609 -3.74 -18.33 -10.42
N PHE A 610 -4.32 -17.13 -10.48
CA PHE A 610 -5.44 -16.74 -9.62
C PHE A 610 -6.58 -17.75 -9.75
N THR A 611 -6.94 -18.13 -10.98
CA THR A 611 -8.02 -19.09 -11.24
C THR A 611 -7.73 -20.46 -10.61
N MET A 612 -6.48 -20.94 -10.68
CA MET A 612 -6.08 -22.19 -10.02
C MET A 612 -6.27 -22.13 -8.50
N ILE A 613 -5.77 -21.07 -7.87
CA ILE A 613 -5.86 -20.88 -6.41
C ILE A 613 -7.33 -20.73 -5.98
N PHE A 614 -8.08 -19.86 -6.65
CA PHE A 614 -9.50 -19.61 -6.37
C PHE A 614 -10.33 -20.89 -6.45
N ASN A 615 -10.19 -21.66 -7.53
CA ASN A 615 -10.93 -22.89 -7.72
C ASN A 615 -10.57 -23.95 -6.67
N ALA A 616 -9.28 -24.07 -6.32
CA ALA A 616 -8.84 -25.02 -5.30
C ALA A 616 -9.39 -24.69 -3.91
N VAL A 617 -9.34 -23.40 -3.51
CA VAL A 617 -9.92 -22.95 -2.24
C VAL A 617 -11.42 -23.16 -2.23
N LYS A 618 -12.13 -22.75 -3.28
CA LYS A 618 -13.59 -22.92 -3.40
C LYS A 618 -14.02 -24.39 -3.35
N ALA A 619 -13.22 -25.29 -3.91
CA ALA A 619 -13.50 -26.73 -3.90
C ALA A 619 -13.27 -27.37 -2.52
N LYS A 620 -12.21 -26.99 -1.81
CA LYS A 620 -11.83 -27.62 -0.53
C LYS A 620 -12.45 -26.96 0.70
N TYR A 621 -12.61 -25.63 0.66
CA TYR A 621 -13.11 -24.80 1.76
C TYR A 621 -14.17 -23.82 1.24
N PRO A 622 -15.34 -24.30 0.79
CA PRO A 622 -16.39 -23.45 0.21
C PRO A 622 -16.95 -22.41 1.19
N GLU A 623 -16.71 -22.56 2.49
CA GLU A 623 -17.06 -21.58 3.53
C GLU A 623 -16.12 -20.36 3.58
N ILE A 624 -14.94 -20.45 2.99
CA ILE A 624 -13.97 -19.35 2.93
C ILE A 624 -14.35 -18.39 1.81
N THR A 625 -14.48 -17.11 2.16
CA THR A 625 -14.64 -16.04 1.17
C THR A 625 -13.26 -15.67 0.62
N VAL A 626 -12.99 -16.05 -0.62
CA VAL A 626 -11.80 -15.55 -1.34
C VAL A 626 -12.06 -14.13 -1.82
N ILE A 627 -11.15 -13.22 -1.46
CA ILE A 627 -11.15 -11.84 -1.95
C ILE A 627 -10.09 -11.74 -3.05
N GLY A 628 -10.52 -11.46 -4.28
CA GLY A 628 -9.61 -11.18 -5.40
C GLY A 628 -9.19 -9.72 -5.45
N THR A 629 -8.32 -9.33 -6.38
CA THR A 629 -7.94 -7.92 -6.62
C THR A 629 -8.45 -7.46 -7.99
N VAL A 630 -8.81 -6.18 -8.12
CA VAL A 630 -9.05 -5.52 -9.41
C VAL A 630 -7.90 -4.61 -9.85
N GLY A 631 -6.70 -4.90 -9.35
CA GLY A 631 -5.48 -4.21 -9.77
C GLY A 631 -5.14 -2.96 -8.95
N PRO A 632 -4.09 -2.23 -9.37
CA PRO A 632 -3.44 -1.18 -8.56
C PRO A 632 -4.22 0.14 -8.50
N PHE A 633 -5.25 0.33 -9.32
CA PHE A 633 -5.96 1.60 -9.45
C PHE A 633 -7.48 1.37 -9.56
N TYR A 634 -8.26 2.41 -9.26
CA TYR A 634 -9.72 2.42 -9.29
C TYR A 634 -10.32 2.68 -10.69
N GLU A 635 -9.47 2.83 -11.70
CA GLU A 635 -9.85 2.97 -13.10
C GLU A 635 -8.72 2.45 -13.99
N GLY A 636 -9.01 2.27 -15.28
CA GLY A 636 -8.04 1.82 -16.27
C GLY A 636 -8.13 0.34 -16.59
N THR A 637 -7.10 -0.15 -17.28
CA THR A 637 -7.09 -1.49 -17.88
C THR A 637 -7.22 -2.59 -16.84
N ASP A 638 -6.34 -2.62 -15.83
CA ASP A 638 -6.35 -3.65 -14.80
C ASP A 638 -7.66 -3.65 -14.00
N TYR A 639 -8.21 -2.48 -13.71
CA TYR A 639 -9.52 -2.33 -13.07
C TYR A 639 -10.64 -3.01 -13.87
N ASN A 640 -10.71 -2.72 -15.17
CA ASN A 640 -11.73 -3.32 -16.04
C ASN A 640 -11.55 -4.84 -16.21
N GLU A 641 -10.31 -5.29 -16.42
CA GLU A 641 -9.98 -6.71 -16.58
C GLU A 641 -10.21 -7.49 -15.29
N GLY A 642 -9.89 -6.90 -14.14
CA GLY A 642 -10.12 -7.47 -12.82
C GLY A 642 -11.60 -7.66 -12.52
N TRP A 643 -12.43 -6.65 -12.79
CA TRP A 643 -13.89 -6.77 -12.67
C TRP A 643 -14.48 -7.79 -13.67
N ALA A 644 -13.96 -7.85 -14.90
CA ALA A 644 -14.36 -8.87 -15.86
C ALA A 644 -14.00 -10.28 -15.39
N LEU A 645 -12.84 -10.46 -14.76
CA LEU A 645 -12.45 -11.73 -14.15
C LEU A 645 -13.33 -12.09 -12.94
N ALA A 646 -13.66 -11.10 -12.11
CA ALA A 646 -14.56 -11.28 -10.98
C ALA A 646 -15.94 -11.76 -11.40
N ASP A 647 -16.49 -11.16 -12.45
CA ASP A 647 -17.73 -11.59 -13.09
C ASP A 647 -17.62 -13.01 -13.67
N LYS A 648 -16.55 -13.29 -14.41
CA LYS A 648 -16.31 -14.59 -15.05
C LYS A 648 -16.27 -15.73 -14.04
N LEU A 649 -15.59 -15.54 -12.90
CA LEU A 649 -15.41 -16.57 -11.87
C LEU A 649 -16.47 -16.54 -10.77
N ASN A 650 -17.35 -15.53 -10.77
CA ASN A 650 -18.27 -15.22 -9.67
C ASN A 650 -17.52 -15.11 -8.34
N ILE A 651 -16.47 -14.28 -8.32
CA ILE A 651 -15.69 -14.01 -7.09
C ILE A 651 -16.63 -13.32 -6.10
N PRO A 652 -16.71 -13.76 -4.83
CA PRO A 652 -17.67 -13.19 -3.88
C PRO A 652 -17.35 -11.75 -3.47
N MET A 653 -16.07 -11.38 -3.46
CA MET A 653 -15.60 -10.04 -3.08
C MET A 653 -14.29 -9.71 -3.80
N VAL A 654 -14.10 -8.42 -4.13
CA VAL A 654 -12.86 -7.91 -4.72
C VAL A 654 -12.28 -6.77 -3.91
N ASP A 655 -10.95 -6.63 -3.94
CA ASP A 655 -10.17 -5.58 -3.31
C ASP A 655 -9.91 -4.43 -4.29
N GLU A 656 -10.27 -3.21 -3.88
CA GLU A 656 -10.04 -1.95 -4.57
C GLU A 656 -9.15 -1.03 -3.75
N HIS A 657 -8.26 -0.30 -4.43
CA HIS A 657 -7.29 0.59 -3.79
C HIS A 657 -7.31 1.98 -4.43
N TYR A 658 -7.22 3.02 -3.60
CA TYR A 658 -6.93 4.39 -4.09
C TYR A 658 -6.41 5.34 -3.02
N TYR A 659 -5.27 5.95 -3.34
CA TYR A 659 -4.69 7.07 -2.61
C TYR A 659 -4.97 8.34 -3.40
N GLU A 660 -5.85 9.18 -2.90
CA GLU A 660 -6.41 10.27 -3.71
C GLU A 660 -6.40 11.63 -3.02
N SER A 661 -6.49 12.68 -3.84
CA SER A 661 -6.51 14.05 -3.36
C SER A 661 -7.78 14.37 -2.54
N VAL A 662 -7.69 15.33 -1.61
CA VAL A 662 -8.88 15.83 -0.88
C VAL A 662 -10.03 16.23 -1.83
N GLY A 663 -9.73 16.89 -2.95
CA GLY A 663 -10.74 17.27 -3.94
C GLY A 663 -11.40 16.05 -4.60
N TRP A 664 -10.69 14.94 -4.80
CA TRP A 664 -11.28 13.70 -5.31
C TRP A 664 -12.32 13.15 -4.34
N PHE A 665 -12.02 13.07 -3.05
CA PHE A 665 -12.96 12.60 -2.02
C PHE A 665 -14.22 13.48 -1.94
N ILE A 666 -14.07 14.81 -2.09
CA ILE A 666 -15.20 15.74 -2.15
C ILE A 666 -16.07 15.50 -3.39
N ASN A 667 -15.46 15.20 -4.54
CA ASN A 667 -16.16 15.16 -5.82
C ASN A 667 -16.62 13.76 -6.29
N ASN A 668 -16.20 12.68 -5.61
CA ASN A 668 -16.55 11.29 -5.95
C ASN A 668 -17.40 10.61 -4.87
N GLN A 669 -18.21 11.38 -4.15
CA GLN A 669 -19.06 10.81 -3.09
C GLN A 669 -20.09 9.81 -3.62
N ASP A 670 -20.44 9.83 -4.91
CA ASP A 670 -21.38 8.92 -5.56
C ASP A 670 -20.68 7.72 -6.26
N PHE A 671 -19.38 7.50 -6.00
CA PHE A 671 -18.57 6.48 -6.68
C PHE A 671 -19.23 5.10 -6.66
N TYR A 672 -19.59 4.61 -5.46
CA TYR A 672 -20.24 3.31 -5.29
C TYR A 672 -21.76 3.32 -5.56
N ASP A 673 -22.39 4.49 -5.70
CA ASP A 673 -23.84 4.62 -5.87
C ASP A 673 -24.31 3.96 -7.18
N LYS A 674 -23.41 3.80 -8.16
CA LYS A 674 -23.70 3.23 -9.49
C LYS A 674 -23.36 1.75 -9.63
N TYR A 675 -22.80 1.12 -8.60
CA TYR A 675 -22.35 -0.27 -8.69
C TYR A 675 -23.54 -1.23 -8.78
N ASP A 676 -23.36 -2.34 -9.48
CA ASP A 676 -24.39 -3.38 -9.53
C ASP A 676 -24.38 -4.20 -8.22
N ARG A 677 -25.46 -4.09 -7.45
CA ARG A 677 -25.59 -4.72 -6.12
C ARG A 677 -25.67 -6.24 -6.18
N SER A 678 -25.87 -6.81 -7.38
CA SER A 678 -25.91 -8.26 -7.63
C SER A 678 -24.54 -8.89 -7.90
N LYS A 679 -23.50 -8.07 -8.11
CA LYS A 679 -22.13 -8.51 -8.38
C LYS A 679 -21.33 -8.70 -7.10
N SER A 680 -20.03 -8.98 -7.27
CA SER A 680 -19.05 -9.10 -6.20
C SER A 680 -19.15 -7.91 -5.24
N LYS A 681 -19.01 -8.19 -3.94
CA LYS A 681 -18.86 -7.14 -2.92
C LYS A 681 -17.49 -6.47 -3.04
N VAL A 682 -17.34 -5.29 -2.47
CA VAL A 682 -16.09 -4.55 -2.46
C VAL A 682 -15.47 -4.59 -1.06
N TYR A 683 -14.19 -4.92 -1.00
CA TYR A 683 -13.29 -4.53 0.07
C TYR A 683 -12.48 -3.33 -0.42
N LEU A 684 -12.62 -2.17 0.21
CA LEU A 684 -11.74 -1.04 -0.04
C LEU A 684 -10.47 -1.23 0.81
N GLY A 685 -9.52 -2.02 0.31
CA GLY A 685 -8.39 -2.49 1.09
C GLY A 685 -7.38 -1.44 1.47
N GLU A 686 -7.22 -0.45 0.61
CA GLU A 686 -6.33 0.67 0.86
C GLU A 686 -6.96 1.97 0.37
N TYR A 687 -7.16 2.91 1.29
CA TYR A 687 -7.49 4.29 0.93
C TYR A 687 -6.78 5.28 1.85
N ALA A 688 -6.44 6.46 1.34
CA ALA A 688 -6.07 7.61 2.15
C ALA A 688 -6.24 8.91 1.38
N ALA A 689 -6.60 9.99 2.08
CA ALA A 689 -6.63 11.33 1.52
C ALA A 689 -5.24 11.98 1.60
N PHE A 690 -4.84 12.66 0.53
CA PHE A 690 -3.60 13.44 0.54
C PHE A 690 -3.78 14.88 0.06
N LEU A 691 -2.85 15.70 0.52
CA LEU A 691 -2.56 17.03 0.01
C LEU A 691 -1.10 17.08 -0.45
N GLN A 692 -0.71 18.13 -1.17
CA GLN A 692 0.70 18.38 -1.47
C GLN A 692 1.52 18.42 -0.17
N GLY A 693 2.62 17.66 -0.13
CA GLY A 693 3.45 17.49 1.07
C GLY A 693 2.92 16.45 2.06
N ARG A 694 1.82 15.77 1.74
CA ARG A 694 1.23 14.63 2.47
C ARG A 694 1.11 14.86 4.00
N PRO A 695 0.54 16.00 4.45
CA PRO A 695 0.30 16.23 5.87
C PRO A 695 -0.81 15.32 6.39
N ASN A 696 -0.75 15.02 7.69
CA ASN A 696 -1.90 14.55 8.47
C ASN A 696 -2.51 15.73 9.22
N ASN A 697 -3.69 16.21 8.80
CA ASN A 697 -4.36 17.37 9.39
C ASN A 697 -5.89 17.25 9.35
N ILE A 698 -6.59 18.29 9.84
CA ILE A 698 -8.05 18.34 9.82
C ILE A 698 -8.61 18.23 8.40
N GLU A 699 -7.99 18.85 7.40
CA GLU A 699 -8.50 18.79 6.03
C GLU A 699 -8.52 17.37 5.45
N THR A 700 -7.41 16.62 5.56
CA THR A 700 -7.36 15.23 5.10
C THR A 700 -8.30 14.34 5.91
N ALA A 701 -8.32 14.50 7.24
CA ALA A 701 -9.18 13.73 8.12
C ALA A 701 -10.68 13.97 7.84
N LEU A 702 -11.09 15.21 7.57
CA LEU A 702 -12.49 15.51 7.23
C LEU A 702 -12.87 15.02 5.84
N ALA A 703 -11.94 15.00 4.87
CA ALA A 703 -12.18 14.39 3.57
C ALA A 703 -12.45 12.88 3.71
N GLU A 704 -11.67 12.20 4.54
CA GLU A 704 -11.89 10.78 4.88
C GLU A 704 -13.21 10.58 5.62
N ALA A 705 -13.52 11.42 6.62
CA ALA A 705 -14.78 11.35 7.36
C ALA A 705 -15.99 11.58 6.45
N LEU A 706 -15.90 12.52 5.51
CA LEU A 706 -16.92 12.81 4.50
C LEU A 706 -17.13 11.58 3.62
N TYR A 707 -16.06 11.01 3.10
CA TYR A 707 -16.15 9.86 2.20
C TYR A 707 -16.68 8.60 2.89
N LEU A 708 -16.33 8.39 4.17
CA LEU A 708 -16.87 7.29 4.97
C LEU A 708 -18.40 7.36 5.14
N THR A 709 -19.03 8.54 5.01
CA THR A 709 -20.50 8.61 4.95
C THR A 709 -21.06 7.96 3.68
N SER A 710 -20.35 8.07 2.56
CA SER A 710 -20.69 7.40 1.31
C SER A 710 -20.37 5.91 1.33
N ILE A 711 -19.32 5.50 2.04
CA ILE A 711 -19.03 4.09 2.30
C ILE A 711 -20.15 3.45 3.14
N GLU A 712 -20.59 4.09 4.23
CA GLU A 712 -21.74 3.58 5.01
C GLU A 712 -23.03 3.57 4.18
N ARG A 713 -23.28 4.62 3.39
CA ARG A 713 -24.42 4.66 2.46
C ARG A 713 -24.40 3.50 1.46
N ASN A 714 -23.23 3.05 1.04
CA ASN A 714 -23.06 1.90 0.13
C ASN A 714 -22.54 0.65 0.85
N GLY A 715 -22.80 0.52 2.16
CA GLY A 715 -22.31 -0.61 2.95
C GLY A 715 -22.95 -1.96 2.60
N ASP A 716 -23.92 -1.96 1.67
CA ASP A 716 -24.49 -3.13 1.00
C ASP A 716 -23.65 -3.60 -0.20
N VAL A 717 -22.78 -2.75 -0.75
CA VAL A 717 -21.78 -3.06 -1.80
C VAL A 717 -20.39 -3.17 -1.17
N VAL A 718 -19.93 -2.09 -0.52
CA VAL A 718 -18.66 -2.04 0.20
C VAL A 718 -18.84 -2.74 1.53
N SER A 719 -18.25 -3.91 1.68
CA SER A 719 -18.41 -4.74 2.87
C SER A 719 -17.30 -4.53 3.90
N MET A 720 -16.14 -4.03 3.46
CA MET A 720 -14.94 -3.85 4.28
C MET A 720 -14.18 -2.63 3.76
N ALA A 721 -13.51 -1.90 4.65
CA ALA A 721 -12.64 -0.79 4.31
C ALA A 721 -11.50 -0.65 5.34
N SER A 722 -10.29 -0.38 4.87
CA SER A 722 -9.13 -0.11 5.74
C SER A 722 -8.28 1.03 5.18
N ILE A 723 -7.96 1.99 6.05
CA ILE A 723 -7.02 3.05 5.74
C ILE A 723 -5.60 2.48 5.73
N ALA A 724 -4.75 2.99 4.83
CA ALA A 724 -3.35 2.56 4.70
C ALA A 724 -2.43 3.73 4.34
N PRO A 725 -1.12 3.64 4.65
CA PRO A 725 -0.53 2.71 5.61
C PRO A 725 -0.80 3.10 7.07
N MET A 726 -0.60 2.16 8.00
CA MET A 726 -1.04 2.32 9.39
C MET A 726 0.03 2.89 10.33
N LEU A 727 1.25 2.36 10.28
CA LEU A 727 2.30 2.64 11.27
C LEU A 727 3.54 3.22 10.60
N ALA A 728 4.14 4.26 11.19
CA ALA A 728 5.45 4.74 10.79
C ALA A 728 6.34 5.11 11.98
N LYS A 729 7.55 4.51 12.03
CA LYS A 729 8.58 4.93 12.97
C LYS A 729 9.21 6.25 12.51
N GLU A 730 9.27 7.22 13.41
CA GLU A 730 9.92 8.51 13.15
C GLU A 730 11.38 8.29 12.74
N GLY A 731 11.80 8.91 11.62
CA GLY A 731 13.14 8.77 11.04
C GLY A 731 13.31 7.61 10.06
N HIS A 732 12.34 6.68 9.98
CA HIS A 732 12.40 5.48 9.14
C HIS A 732 11.18 5.35 8.23
N THR A 733 10.86 6.40 7.48
CA THR A 733 9.61 6.49 6.71
C THR A 733 9.88 6.40 5.20
N GLN A 734 9.42 5.31 4.57
CA GLN A 734 9.43 5.06 3.12
C GLN A 734 8.18 5.60 2.42
N TRP A 735 7.04 5.64 3.12
CA TRP A 735 5.77 6.15 2.60
C TRP A 735 5.08 7.08 3.60
N ASN A 736 4.36 8.08 3.11
CA ASN A 736 3.51 8.97 3.89
C ASN A 736 2.19 9.20 3.13
N PRO A 737 1.11 9.67 3.76
CA PRO A 737 0.90 9.78 5.21
C PRO A 737 0.60 8.43 5.86
N ASP A 738 0.81 8.32 7.17
CA ASP A 738 0.39 7.18 8.01
C ASP A 738 -0.55 7.65 9.13
N ILE A 739 -1.40 6.78 9.66
CA ILE A 739 -2.35 7.18 10.72
C ILE A 739 -1.77 7.13 12.14
N ILE A 740 -0.66 6.41 12.37
CA ILE A 740 0.00 6.32 13.68
C ILE A 740 1.52 6.45 13.49
N TYR A 741 2.09 7.55 13.97
CA TYR A 741 3.55 7.69 14.07
C TYR A 741 4.03 7.25 15.44
N PHE A 742 5.27 6.80 15.56
CA PHE A 742 5.83 6.40 16.85
C PHE A 742 7.36 6.50 16.89
N ASN A 743 7.89 6.49 18.11
CA ASN A 743 9.30 6.27 18.38
C ASN A 743 9.43 5.24 19.52
N ASN A 744 10.62 5.05 20.08
CA ASN A 744 10.87 3.98 21.07
C ASN A 744 10.08 4.17 22.37
N SER A 745 9.66 5.39 22.71
CA SER A 745 8.96 5.71 23.97
C SER A 745 7.54 6.25 23.80
N GLU A 746 7.17 6.72 22.62
CA GLU A 746 5.91 7.42 22.37
C GLU A 746 5.15 6.85 21.15
N VAL A 747 3.82 6.88 21.25
CA VAL A 747 2.90 6.64 20.13
C VAL A 747 2.11 7.92 19.88
N LYS A 748 2.01 8.34 18.62
CA LYS A 748 1.48 9.64 18.17
C LYS A 748 0.39 9.39 17.12
N PRO A 749 -0.85 9.06 17.54
CA PRO A 749 -1.97 8.92 16.62
C PRO A 749 -2.30 10.26 15.96
N THR A 750 -2.58 10.25 14.66
CA THR A 750 -2.86 11.48 13.89
C THR A 750 -4.32 11.93 14.02
N VAL A 751 -4.65 13.08 13.42
CA VAL A 751 -6.05 13.51 13.29
C VAL A 751 -6.88 12.50 12.47
N GLY A 752 -6.29 11.92 11.41
CA GLY A 752 -6.92 10.85 10.62
C GLY A 752 -7.22 9.60 11.46
N TYR A 753 -6.32 9.20 12.36
CA TYR A 753 -6.59 8.11 13.32
C TYR A 753 -7.84 8.39 14.17
N GLN A 754 -8.07 9.63 14.59
CA GLN A 754 -9.26 9.95 15.40
C GLN A 754 -10.56 9.71 14.62
N VAL A 755 -10.56 9.97 13.31
CA VAL A 755 -11.71 9.65 12.43
C VAL A 755 -11.95 8.16 12.38
N GLN A 756 -10.92 7.35 12.15
CA GLN A 756 -11.03 5.88 12.13
C GLN A 756 -11.54 5.35 13.47
N LYS A 757 -11.00 5.87 14.59
CA LYS A 757 -11.45 5.52 15.94
C LYS A 757 -12.90 5.91 16.19
N MET A 758 -13.35 7.07 15.71
CA MET A 758 -14.75 7.51 15.83
C MET A 758 -15.69 6.60 15.03
N TYR A 759 -15.33 6.20 13.81
CA TYR A 759 -16.13 5.27 13.00
C TYR A 759 -16.13 3.85 13.57
N GLY A 760 -14.97 3.28 13.91
CA GLY A 760 -14.86 1.91 14.40
C GLY A 760 -15.58 1.66 15.73
N ASN A 761 -15.54 2.64 16.65
CA ASN A 761 -16.29 2.59 17.92
C ASN A 761 -17.81 2.82 17.75
N ASN A 762 -18.27 3.28 16.59
CA ASN A 762 -19.65 3.69 16.34
C ASN A 762 -20.17 3.18 14.99
N ALA A 763 -19.88 1.91 14.70
CA ALA A 763 -20.42 1.20 13.55
C ALA A 763 -21.90 0.85 13.74
N GLY A 764 -22.66 0.81 12.64
CA GLY A 764 -24.01 0.26 12.58
C GLY A 764 -24.12 -0.84 11.52
N ASP A 765 -25.22 -1.58 11.54
CA ASP A 765 -25.51 -2.67 10.58
C ASP A 765 -26.82 -2.43 9.78
N VAL A 766 -27.49 -1.32 10.03
CA VAL A 766 -28.63 -0.83 9.24
C VAL A 766 -28.42 0.64 8.90
N TYR A 767 -28.44 0.99 7.62
CA TYR A 767 -28.39 2.36 7.12
C TYR A 767 -29.79 2.90 6.86
N PHE A 768 -30.03 4.17 7.18
CA PHE A 768 -31.26 4.88 6.85
C PHE A 768 -31.01 5.94 5.77
N SER A 769 -31.83 5.91 4.72
CA SER A 769 -31.85 6.98 3.72
C SER A 769 -32.19 8.30 4.39
N ASN A 770 -31.57 9.37 3.92
CA ASN A 770 -31.78 10.70 4.43
C ASN A 770 -31.69 11.72 3.30
N ASP A 771 -32.48 12.78 3.45
CA ASP A 771 -32.48 13.94 2.59
C ASP A 771 -31.96 15.15 3.36
N ILE A 772 -31.13 15.96 2.70
CA ILE A 772 -30.59 17.20 3.24
C ILE A 772 -31.03 18.39 2.39
N SER A 773 -31.72 19.34 3.01
CA SER A 773 -32.08 20.63 2.41
C SER A 773 -31.23 21.73 3.03
N ILE A 774 -30.35 22.35 2.24
CA ILE A 774 -29.41 23.38 2.70
C ILE A 774 -29.85 24.73 2.15
N SER A 775 -29.73 25.79 2.94
CA SER A 775 -30.10 27.16 2.55
C SER A 775 -29.35 27.69 1.32
N ASP A 776 -28.17 27.13 1.00
CA ASP A 776 -27.44 27.35 -0.24
C ASP A 776 -27.35 26.02 -1.00
N THR A 777 -27.93 25.97 -2.20
CA THR A 777 -28.04 24.74 -3.01
C THR A 777 -26.92 24.61 -4.04
N SER A 778 -25.90 25.46 -4.01
CA SER A 778 -24.76 25.35 -4.91
C SER A 778 -24.02 24.02 -4.71
N GLU A 779 -23.52 23.45 -5.79
CA GLU A 779 -22.85 22.16 -5.76
C GLU A 779 -21.59 22.17 -4.88
N SER A 780 -20.84 23.29 -4.89
CA SER A 780 -19.64 23.48 -4.08
C SER A 780 -19.92 23.46 -2.58
N VAL A 781 -21.11 23.91 -2.14
CA VAL A 781 -21.57 23.82 -0.75
C VAL A 781 -22.06 22.41 -0.43
N ARG A 782 -22.98 21.86 -1.23
CA ARG A 782 -23.58 20.54 -0.96
C ARG A 782 -22.54 19.42 -0.83
N LYS A 783 -21.52 19.42 -1.70
CA LYS A 783 -20.45 18.41 -1.67
C LYS A 783 -19.56 18.47 -0.42
N ARG A 784 -19.66 19.50 0.42
CA ARG A 784 -18.85 19.67 1.64
C ARG A 784 -19.63 19.38 2.92
N ILE A 785 -20.85 18.88 2.80
CA ILE A 785 -21.67 18.45 3.94
C ILE A 785 -22.01 16.98 3.77
N GLY A 786 -21.60 16.16 4.73
CA GLY A 786 -21.83 14.71 4.75
C GLY A 786 -22.81 14.30 5.84
N VAL A 787 -23.69 13.34 5.54
CA VAL A 787 -24.65 12.78 6.50
C VAL A 787 -24.68 11.26 6.38
N SER A 788 -24.52 10.58 7.51
CA SER A 788 -24.79 9.16 7.64
C SER A 788 -25.59 8.89 8.90
N VAL A 789 -26.64 8.07 8.79
CA VAL A 789 -27.49 7.67 9.90
C VAL A 789 -27.60 6.15 9.89
N VAL A 790 -27.03 5.52 10.91
CA VAL A 790 -27.00 4.06 11.04
C VAL A 790 -27.56 3.62 12.39
N ARG A 791 -28.06 2.39 12.46
CA ARG A 791 -28.45 1.72 13.70
C ARG A 791 -27.49 0.59 14.00
N ASP A 792 -27.06 0.51 15.25
CA ASP A 792 -26.39 -0.65 15.81
C ASP A 792 -27.47 -1.58 16.36
N SER A 793 -27.83 -2.63 15.63
CA SER A 793 -28.92 -3.53 16.03
C SER A 793 -28.65 -4.28 17.35
N LYS A 794 -27.40 -4.37 17.81
CA LYS A 794 -27.06 -5.04 19.08
C LYS A 794 -27.46 -4.19 20.28
N SER A 795 -27.16 -2.89 20.25
CA SER A 795 -27.54 -1.94 21.31
C SER A 795 -28.92 -1.32 21.07
N ASN A 796 -29.41 -1.36 19.83
CA ASN A 796 -30.52 -0.56 19.31
C ASN A 796 -30.25 0.95 19.33
N ASP A 797 -28.99 1.39 19.41
CA ASP A 797 -28.65 2.81 19.35
C ASP A 797 -28.72 3.32 17.90
N LEU A 798 -29.18 4.55 17.74
CA LEU A 798 -29.09 5.30 16.49
C LEU A 798 -27.84 6.18 16.52
N ILE A 799 -27.06 6.16 15.45
CA ILE A 799 -25.78 6.86 15.34
C ILE A 799 -25.87 7.80 14.15
N VAL A 800 -25.79 9.10 14.42
CA VAL A 800 -25.82 10.17 13.42
C VAL A 800 -24.41 10.73 13.26
N LYS A 801 -23.92 10.78 12.02
CA LYS A 801 -22.60 11.28 11.64
C LYS A 801 -22.78 12.45 10.69
N LEU A 802 -22.24 13.62 11.05
CA LEU A 802 -22.37 14.87 10.31
C LEU A 802 -20.99 15.47 10.05
N VAL A 803 -20.68 15.75 8.79
CA VAL A 803 -19.40 16.34 8.38
C VAL A 803 -19.66 17.71 7.76
N ASN A 804 -18.85 18.70 8.12
CA ASN A 804 -18.82 20.03 7.52
C ASN A 804 -17.40 20.40 7.15
N MET A 805 -17.11 20.47 5.85
CA MET A 805 -15.83 20.94 5.30
C MET A 805 -15.86 22.40 4.86
N LEU A 806 -16.87 23.19 5.28
CA LEU A 806 -17.00 24.61 4.93
C LEU A 806 -16.34 25.51 5.98
N PRO A 807 -15.92 26.74 5.59
CA PRO A 807 -15.36 27.74 6.51
C PRO A 807 -16.40 28.43 7.41
N VAL A 808 -17.66 27.98 7.39
CA VAL A 808 -18.77 28.54 8.18
C VAL A 808 -19.51 27.43 8.92
N SER A 809 -20.18 27.76 10.02
CA SER A 809 -21.04 26.81 10.72
C SER A 809 -22.31 26.49 9.93
N VAL A 810 -22.88 25.32 10.19
CA VAL A 810 -24.16 24.86 9.67
C VAL A 810 -25.07 24.57 10.85
N ASN A 811 -26.18 25.30 10.95
CA ASN A 811 -27.25 25.00 11.90
C ASN A 811 -28.07 23.85 11.32
N THR A 812 -27.96 22.66 11.91
CA THR A 812 -28.71 21.49 11.47
C THR A 812 -30.01 21.35 12.26
N GLN A 813 -31.11 21.11 11.57
CA GLN A 813 -32.37 20.64 12.14
C GLN A 813 -32.54 19.18 11.75
N LEU A 814 -32.47 18.27 12.72
CA LEU A 814 -32.62 16.83 12.49
C LEU A 814 -34.06 16.41 12.73
N ASN A 815 -34.63 15.66 11.80
CA ASN A 815 -35.92 15.00 11.92
C ASN A 815 -35.70 13.48 11.89
N LEU A 816 -35.86 12.86 13.06
CA LEU A 816 -35.63 11.44 13.33
C LEU A 816 -36.94 10.72 13.73
N LYS A 817 -38.09 11.24 13.30
CA LYS A 817 -39.41 10.67 13.59
C LYS A 817 -39.47 9.20 13.21
N ASN A 818 -40.23 8.43 13.99
CA ASN A 818 -40.46 7.00 13.78
C ASN A 818 -39.21 6.10 13.89
N LEU A 819 -38.08 6.61 14.40
CA LEU A 819 -36.86 5.82 14.66
C LEU A 819 -36.71 5.39 16.13
N GLY A 820 -37.76 5.54 16.95
CA GLY A 820 -37.76 5.19 18.37
C GLY A 820 -36.97 6.16 19.25
N VAL A 821 -36.60 7.34 18.72
CA VAL A 821 -35.92 8.40 19.47
C VAL A 821 -36.90 9.02 20.47
N VAL A 822 -36.47 9.22 21.70
CA VAL A 822 -37.26 9.90 22.74
C VAL A 822 -36.44 11.02 23.37
N ALA A 823 -37.14 11.98 23.97
CA ALA A 823 -36.53 13.06 24.73
C ALA A 823 -35.53 12.49 25.77
N SER A 824 -34.25 12.72 25.54
CA SER A 824 -33.16 12.13 26.31
C SER A 824 -31.85 12.90 26.11
N ASN A 825 -30.83 12.48 26.85
CA ASN A 825 -29.46 12.95 26.68
C ASN A 825 -28.70 11.97 25.78
N ALA A 826 -28.09 12.49 24.71
CA ALA A 826 -27.23 11.74 23.80
C ALA A 826 -25.77 12.15 23.97
N SER A 827 -24.86 11.21 23.72
CA SER A 827 -23.42 11.51 23.65
C SER A 827 -23.12 12.11 22.30
N ARG A 828 -22.40 13.24 22.26
CA ARG A 828 -21.86 13.81 21.03
C ARG A 828 -20.35 13.91 21.11
N THR A 829 -19.67 13.38 20.12
CA THR A 829 -18.22 13.50 19.94
C THR A 829 -17.94 14.40 18.75
N LEU A 830 -17.21 15.48 18.97
CA LEU A 830 -16.94 16.53 17.98
C LEU A 830 -15.43 16.65 17.75
N LEU A 831 -15.01 16.47 16.49
CA LEU A 831 -13.68 16.81 15.99
C LEU A 831 -13.78 18.10 15.18
N THR A 832 -12.99 19.11 15.51
CA THR A 832 -12.98 20.39 14.78
C THR A 832 -11.64 21.11 14.97
N GLY A 833 -11.25 21.94 14.01
CA GLY A 833 -10.05 22.76 14.06
C GLY A 833 -9.81 23.51 12.75
N ALA A 834 -8.76 24.33 12.71
CA ALA A 834 -8.30 24.92 11.46
C ALA A 834 -7.90 23.79 10.47
N PRO A 835 -8.12 23.94 9.15
CA PRO A 835 -7.85 22.90 8.16
C PRO A 835 -6.42 22.31 8.21
N ASP A 836 -5.43 23.15 8.53
CA ASP A 836 -4.02 22.77 8.61
C ASP A 836 -3.58 22.21 9.99
N SER A 837 -4.49 22.17 10.96
CA SER A 837 -4.20 21.68 12.31
C SER A 837 -3.88 20.18 12.30
N LYS A 838 -2.73 19.83 12.89
CA LYS A 838 -2.23 18.44 13.01
C LYS A 838 -2.48 17.81 14.38
N THR A 839 -3.02 18.58 15.32
CA THR A 839 -3.11 18.20 16.75
C THR A 839 -4.52 18.24 17.29
N ALA A 840 -5.52 18.44 16.42
CA ALA A 840 -6.92 18.44 16.82
C ALA A 840 -7.33 17.05 17.35
N LEU A 841 -8.04 17.05 18.48
CA LEU A 841 -8.55 15.85 19.13
C LEU A 841 -10.07 15.95 19.31
N PRO A 842 -10.81 14.83 19.20
CA PRO A 842 -12.23 14.82 19.42
C PRO A 842 -12.57 15.12 20.88
N LYS A 843 -13.63 15.91 21.11
CA LYS A 843 -14.18 16.20 22.44
C LYS A 843 -15.56 15.60 22.56
N THR A 844 -15.85 14.97 23.70
CA THR A 844 -17.17 14.38 23.95
C THR A 844 -17.94 15.21 24.96
N ASP A 845 -19.18 15.54 24.62
CA ASP A 845 -20.15 16.19 25.50
C ASP A 845 -21.51 15.49 25.45
N THR A 846 -22.47 16.02 26.19
CA THR A 846 -23.85 15.52 26.23
C THR A 846 -24.77 16.60 25.68
N ILE A 847 -25.65 16.21 24.75
CA ILE A 847 -26.65 17.10 24.17
C ILE A 847 -28.06 16.56 24.42
N ALA A 848 -29.03 17.46 24.56
CA ALA A 848 -30.43 17.09 24.62
C ALA A 848 -30.93 16.75 23.21
N VAL A 849 -31.60 15.61 23.06
CA VAL A 849 -32.18 15.15 21.79
C VAL A 849 -33.63 14.71 22.01
N ASN A 850 -34.43 14.79 20.97
CA ASN A 850 -35.79 14.26 20.86
C ASN A 850 -36.00 13.83 19.38
N GLU A 851 -37.23 13.60 18.94
CA GLU A 851 -37.50 13.24 17.54
C GLU A 851 -37.15 14.36 16.54
N GLU A 852 -37.13 15.62 16.99
CA GLU A 852 -36.79 16.80 16.19
C GLU A 852 -35.97 17.82 16.98
N PHE A 853 -34.66 17.87 16.75
CA PHE A 853 -33.76 18.75 17.50
C PHE A 853 -32.78 19.47 16.59
N SER A 854 -32.31 20.62 17.05
CA SER A 854 -31.26 21.38 16.37
C SER A 854 -29.89 21.04 16.95
N SER A 855 -28.87 20.98 16.09
CA SER A 855 -27.47 20.92 16.50
C SER A 855 -26.65 21.85 15.61
N GLU A 856 -25.82 22.69 16.21
CA GLU A 856 -24.81 23.43 15.45
C GLU A 856 -23.67 22.48 15.05
N LEU A 857 -23.28 22.55 13.78
CA LEU A 857 -22.11 21.89 13.21
C LEU A 857 -21.07 22.97 12.87
N PRO A 858 -20.00 23.14 13.66
CA PRO A 858 -19.00 24.18 13.44
C PRO A 858 -18.33 24.11 12.06
N ALA A 859 -17.68 25.21 11.65
CA ALA A 859 -16.79 25.19 10.48
C ALA A 859 -15.72 24.11 10.64
N TYR A 860 -15.37 23.43 9.55
CA TYR A 860 -14.38 22.34 9.53
C TYR A 860 -14.53 21.37 10.70
N SER A 861 -15.60 20.58 10.68
CA SER A 861 -15.93 19.69 11.78
C SER A 861 -16.53 18.34 11.35
N PHE A 862 -16.37 17.35 12.23
CA PHE A 862 -17.04 16.07 12.19
C PHE A 862 -17.71 15.82 13.54
N SER A 863 -19.03 15.72 13.54
CA SER A 863 -19.86 15.45 14.72
C SER A 863 -20.48 14.06 14.64
N LEU A 864 -20.33 13.28 15.71
CA LEU A 864 -20.95 11.98 15.88
C LEU A 864 -21.86 12.02 17.10
N ILE A 865 -23.14 11.71 16.91
CA ILE A 865 -24.17 11.72 17.96
C ILE A 865 -24.70 10.29 18.11
N ARG A 866 -24.55 9.71 19.31
CA ARG A 866 -25.07 8.37 19.64
C ARG A 866 -26.28 8.49 20.56
N ILE A 867 -27.43 8.07 20.05
CA ILE A 867 -28.75 8.23 20.65
C ILE A 867 -29.29 6.87 21.06
N LYS A 868 -29.64 6.71 22.33
CA LYS A 868 -30.35 5.51 22.81
C LYS A 868 -31.80 5.56 22.33
N THR A 869 -32.27 4.49 21.68
CA THR A 869 -33.66 4.42 21.20
C THR A 869 -34.47 3.37 21.96
N LYS A 870 -35.79 3.57 22.02
CA LYS A 870 -36.71 2.54 22.53
C LYS A 870 -36.72 1.36 21.55
N LYS A 871 -36.78 0.15 22.11
CA LYS A 871 -36.95 -1.08 21.33
C LYS A 871 -38.34 -1.17 20.72
#